data_AF-A0A096CRB2-F1
#
_entry.id   AF-A0A096CRB2-F1
#
_cell.length_a   1.000
_cell.length_b   1.000
_cell.length_c   1.000
_cell.angle_alpha   90.00
_cell.angle_beta   90.00
_cell.angle_gamma   90.00
#
_symmetry.space_group_name_H-M   'P 1'
#
loop_
_entity.id
_entity.type
_entity.pdbx_description
1 polymer ?
#
loop_
_entity_poly.entity_id
_entity_poly.type
_entity_poly.pdbx_seq_one_letter_code
_entity_poly.pdbx_strand_id
1 'polypeptide(L)'
;MARLIVKSPYIKCGGGQSAGGYMKYIATRERVEIIPDDRPPTRKQEQLITKLVKDFPDTKNLLEYEDYAQHPTKANASSLITLALEENWSQVQSSEGYAKYIATRPRAERLGDHGLFGDEDGVELDKAMLELEHYTGNVWTHIISLHRKDAARLGYDNAQAWCALLRTHRNDIAAAMNIKPQDFRWYAAFHNEGEHPHVHMMAWSANPGQAYLSRDGIRQIKSALTNQIFKQEMLHLYEQKSESRDELVRETRKAMLELSRQMSESVCEHPEAERMILNLAQQLGEVKGKKSYGYLPKRIKRQVDEIVNQMEHLPVVDRCYQKWWELQCKVNDYYSEKERQRPPLSEQKEFRAIKNAVIQEAEHVRLNHISFEDRDMEDYGDWVNERSLTWTCRELWRLVENEALPLEDRDEAAERLELLAKMGDPYAQTFLGQLYRDGGLLIPDAEKARHWLEQAAERELPQAQYALGKLLLSDDPDVCDPSEGIRWLNAAAQNGNDYTAYALGKEYLQGDHVLKNANTAAEYLHQAAEAQNPWAQYLLGKLYLMGEGVEQDQEVAYGWFQAAAMQGHTYAQFFKERMEQGPPGPPSLMLSATQLLHHMGNIFRDNVPEDSTSTGLHIDHKRLQALQEKRIALGHRPDDHVEQTMGGMTMR
;
A
#
# COMPACT_ATOMS: atom_id res chain seq x y z
N MET A 1 2.66 -19.38 -20.68
CA MET A 1 1.37 -18.77 -21.07
C MET A 1 1.19 -18.97 -22.56
N ALA A 2 -0.02 -19.33 -22.99
CA ALA A 2 -0.37 -19.37 -24.39
C ALA A 2 -0.12 -18.00 -25.05
N ARG A 3 0.41 -17.98 -26.27
CA ARG A 3 0.96 -16.75 -26.90
C ARG A 3 0.31 -16.52 -28.26
N LEU A 4 -0.34 -15.37 -28.41
CA LEU A 4 -0.83 -14.84 -29.69
C LEU A 4 0.25 -13.97 -30.35
N ILE A 5 0.54 -14.21 -31.62
CA ILE A 5 1.40 -13.34 -32.44
C ILE A 5 0.54 -12.55 -33.42
N VAL A 6 0.80 -11.24 -33.50
CA VAL A 6 0.20 -10.34 -34.47
C VAL A 6 1.33 -9.55 -35.12
N LYS A 7 1.49 -9.71 -36.43
CA LYS A 7 2.39 -8.89 -37.26
C LYS A 7 1.58 -8.17 -38.32
N SER A 8 2.01 -6.96 -38.71
CA SER A 8 1.21 -6.07 -39.56
C SER A 8 2.06 -5.32 -40.60
N PRO A 9 2.69 -6.00 -41.57
CA PRO A 9 3.29 -5.36 -42.74
C PRO A 9 2.26 -4.62 -43.61
N TYR A 10 2.73 -3.82 -44.57
CA TYR A 10 1.87 -3.12 -45.54
C TYR A 10 2.45 -3.08 -46.95
N ILE A 11 1.57 -3.02 -47.95
CA ILE A 11 1.89 -2.91 -49.38
C ILE A 11 1.49 -1.52 -49.88
N LYS A 12 2.37 -0.85 -50.64
CA LYS A 12 2.09 0.43 -51.33
C LYS A 12 1.60 0.16 -52.75
N CYS A 13 0.38 0.55 -53.07
CA CYS A 13 -0.19 0.39 -54.42
C CYS A 13 0.11 1.64 -55.26
N GLY A 14 0.53 1.49 -56.53
CA GLY A 14 0.71 2.62 -57.47
C GLY A 14 2.03 2.71 -58.28
N GLY A 15 2.94 1.74 -58.17
CA GLY A 15 4.25 1.75 -58.86
C GLY A 15 4.57 0.51 -59.72
N GLY A 16 3.55 -0.18 -60.25
CA GLY A 16 3.72 -1.47 -60.94
C GLY A 16 3.62 -2.71 -60.02
N GLN A 17 3.36 -2.51 -58.74
CA GLN A 17 3.06 -3.55 -57.75
C GLN A 17 1.54 -3.65 -57.55
N SER A 18 0.89 -4.78 -57.90
CA SER A 18 -0.54 -4.99 -57.66
C SER A 18 -0.77 -5.89 -56.43
N ALA A 19 -1.70 -5.49 -55.55
CA ALA A 19 -2.10 -6.30 -54.38
C ALA A 19 -2.97 -7.51 -54.77
N GLY A 20 -3.59 -7.50 -55.96
CA GLY A 20 -4.42 -8.60 -56.48
C GLY A 20 -3.67 -9.92 -56.65
N GLY A 21 -2.39 -9.88 -57.05
CA GLY A 21 -1.56 -11.08 -57.16
C GLY A 21 -1.28 -11.77 -55.82
N TYR A 22 -1.13 -10.99 -54.75
CA TYR A 22 -0.91 -11.50 -53.38
C TYR A 22 -2.20 -12.09 -52.80
N MET A 23 -3.36 -11.47 -53.09
CA MET A 23 -4.67 -11.99 -52.70
C MET A 23 -4.98 -13.34 -53.36
N LYS A 24 -4.71 -13.48 -54.67
CA LYS A 24 -4.85 -14.76 -55.38
C LYS A 24 -3.97 -15.84 -54.75
N TYR A 25 -2.73 -15.47 -54.40
CA TYR A 25 -1.77 -16.39 -53.77
C TYR A 25 -2.25 -16.93 -52.42
N ILE A 26 -2.73 -16.06 -51.52
CA ILE A 26 -3.27 -16.48 -50.22
C ILE A 26 -4.55 -17.32 -50.40
N ALA A 27 -5.41 -16.93 -51.34
CA ALA A 27 -6.72 -17.55 -51.54
C ALA A 27 -6.68 -18.94 -52.20
N THR A 28 -5.66 -19.26 -53.01
CA THR A 28 -5.60 -20.50 -53.83
C THR A 28 -4.45 -21.45 -53.48
N ARG A 29 -3.81 -21.31 -52.32
CA ARG A 29 -2.65 -22.14 -51.92
C ARG A 29 -3.05 -23.55 -51.45
N GLU A 30 -2.27 -24.57 -51.80
CA GLU A 30 -2.54 -25.98 -51.50
C GLU A 30 -1.99 -26.47 -50.14
N ARG A 31 -2.84 -27.28 -49.46
CA ARG A 31 -2.68 -28.14 -48.26
C ARG A 31 -2.89 -27.45 -46.90
N VAL A 32 -3.84 -27.82 -46.02
CA VAL A 32 -4.55 -29.10 -45.75
C VAL A 32 -3.61 -30.31 -45.77
N GLU A 33 -3.19 -30.70 -44.56
CA GLU A 33 -2.33 -31.83 -44.14
C GLU A 33 -1.02 -32.11 -44.90
N ILE A 34 0.10 -32.03 -44.16
CA ILE A 34 1.41 -32.54 -44.55
C ILE A 34 1.94 -33.45 -43.43
N ILE A 35 2.25 -34.70 -43.83
CA ILE A 35 2.89 -35.76 -43.04
C ILE A 35 4.31 -35.34 -42.62
N PRO A 36 4.76 -35.64 -41.38
CA PRO A 36 6.08 -35.21 -40.88
C PRO A 36 7.23 -35.72 -41.75
N ASP A 37 8.17 -34.83 -42.11
CA ASP A 37 9.46 -35.17 -42.71
C ASP A 37 10.56 -34.65 -41.76
N ASP A 38 10.96 -35.48 -40.80
CA ASP A 38 11.94 -35.17 -39.75
C ASP A 38 13.39 -35.20 -40.24
N ARG A 39 13.61 -35.23 -41.57
CA ARG A 39 14.96 -35.16 -42.13
C ARG A 39 15.58 -33.78 -41.88
N PRO A 40 16.91 -33.69 -41.75
CA PRO A 40 17.59 -32.41 -41.60
C PRO A 40 17.37 -31.50 -42.83
N PRO A 41 17.51 -30.17 -42.67
CA PRO A 41 17.25 -29.19 -43.70
C PRO A 41 18.26 -29.39 -44.83
N THR A 42 17.87 -29.11 -46.06
CA THR A 42 18.82 -29.15 -47.17
C THR A 42 19.79 -27.97 -47.08
N ARG A 43 21.03 -28.14 -47.55
CA ARG A 43 22.05 -27.07 -47.59
C ARG A 43 21.56 -25.79 -48.28
N LYS A 44 20.64 -25.90 -49.25
CA LYS A 44 19.99 -24.76 -49.92
C LYS A 44 19.00 -24.04 -49.00
N GLN A 45 18.25 -24.76 -48.17
CA GLN A 45 17.36 -24.17 -47.18
C GLN A 45 18.15 -23.45 -46.09
N GLU A 46 19.23 -24.04 -45.58
CA GLU A 46 20.09 -23.38 -44.58
C GLU A 46 20.74 -22.11 -45.12
N GLN A 47 21.24 -22.14 -46.35
CA GLN A 47 21.79 -20.96 -47.04
C GLN A 47 20.73 -19.88 -47.24
N LEU A 48 19.51 -20.27 -47.61
CA LEU A 48 18.41 -19.35 -47.82
C LEU A 48 17.93 -18.75 -46.49
N ILE A 49 17.81 -19.53 -45.42
CA ILE A 49 17.46 -19.04 -44.08
C ILE A 49 18.54 -18.08 -43.59
N THR A 50 19.82 -18.44 -43.73
CA THR A 50 20.94 -17.56 -43.35
C THR A 50 20.89 -16.24 -44.10
N LYS A 51 20.56 -16.29 -45.39
CA LYS A 51 20.37 -15.11 -46.23
C LYS A 51 19.15 -14.29 -45.78
N LEU A 52 18.00 -14.92 -45.56
CA LEU A 52 16.77 -14.25 -45.14
C LEU A 52 16.89 -13.60 -43.76
N VAL A 53 17.56 -14.26 -42.81
CA VAL A 53 17.80 -13.71 -41.47
C VAL A 53 18.83 -12.57 -41.52
N LYS A 54 19.75 -12.58 -42.47
CA LYS A 54 20.70 -11.50 -42.70
C LYS A 54 20.04 -10.30 -43.37
N ASP A 55 19.29 -10.55 -44.43
CA ASP A 55 18.64 -9.52 -45.25
C ASP A 55 17.41 -8.94 -44.53
N PHE A 56 16.74 -9.74 -43.69
CA PHE A 56 15.55 -9.39 -42.91
C PHE A 56 15.70 -9.86 -41.45
N PRO A 57 16.38 -9.08 -40.58
CA PRO A 57 16.65 -9.47 -39.19
C PRO A 57 15.41 -9.80 -38.35
N ASP A 58 14.27 -9.19 -38.67
CA ASP A 58 12.99 -9.41 -37.98
C ASP A 58 12.40 -10.82 -38.18
N THR A 59 12.95 -11.59 -39.13
CA THR A 59 12.68 -13.02 -39.31
C THR A 59 12.91 -13.81 -38.01
N LYS A 60 13.84 -13.35 -37.15
CA LYS A 60 14.12 -13.99 -35.86
C LYS A 60 12.98 -13.91 -34.85
N ASN A 61 12.01 -13.01 -35.09
CA ASN A 61 10.86 -12.80 -34.22
C ASN A 61 9.66 -13.72 -34.58
N LEU A 62 9.83 -14.62 -35.56
CA LEU A 62 8.86 -15.65 -35.94
C LEU A 62 8.92 -16.86 -35.01
N LEU A 63 7.78 -17.53 -34.77
CA LEU A 63 7.77 -18.78 -34.00
C LEU A 63 8.50 -19.89 -34.76
N GLU A 64 8.33 -19.89 -36.08
CA GLU A 64 8.97 -20.80 -37.01
C GLU A 64 10.50 -20.66 -36.99
N TYR A 65 11.03 -19.50 -36.57
CA TYR A 65 12.46 -19.33 -36.36
C TYR A 65 12.92 -20.00 -35.08
N GLU A 66 12.12 -19.91 -34.01
CA GLU A 66 12.36 -20.59 -32.75
C GLU A 66 12.28 -22.12 -32.94
N ASP A 67 11.26 -22.63 -33.63
CA ASP A 67 11.11 -24.06 -33.89
C ASP A 67 12.21 -24.60 -34.80
N TYR A 68 12.63 -23.84 -35.81
CA TYR A 68 13.79 -24.19 -36.64
C TYR A 68 15.09 -24.16 -35.83
N ALA A 69 15.27 -23.20 -34.92
CA ALA A 69 16.46 -23.08 -34.10
C ALA A 69 16.55 -24.21 -33.06
N GLN A 70 15.42 -24.61 -32.48
CA GLN A 70 15.33 -25.71 -31.51
C GLN A 70 15.37 -27.08 -32.21
N HIS A 71 14.69 -27.21 -33.34
CA HIS A 71 14.54 -28.45 -34.11
C HIS A 71 14.68 -28.15 -35.62
N PRO A 72 15.91 -28.11 -36.16
CA PRO A 72 16.14 -27.79 -37.57
C PRO A 72 15.75 -28.99 -38.44
N THR A 73 14.46 -29.21 -38.65
CA THR A 73 13.96 -30.20 -39.61
C THR A 73 13.72 -29.52 -40.96
N LYS A 74 13.66 -30.31 -42.02
CA LYS A 74 13.31 -29.83 -43.36
C LYS A 74 11.92 -29.19 -43.39
N ALA A 75 11.00 -29.68 -42.55
CA ALA A 75 9.68 -29.09 -42.35
C ALA A 75 9.77 -27.70 -41.73
N ASN A 76 10.42 -27.56 -40.57
CA ASN A 76 10.58 -26.28 -39.86
C ASN A 76 11.35 -25.27 -40.71
N ALA A 77 12.38 -25.72 -41.44
CA ALA A 77 13.10 -24.90 -42.40
C ALA A 77 12.20 -24.38 -43.52
N SER A 78 11.30 -25.22 -44.04
CA SER A 78 10.37 -24.82 -45.10
C SER A 78 9.32 -23.84 -44.58
N SER A 79 8.78 -24.05 -43.38
CA SER A 79 7.83 -23.15 -42.73
C SER A 79 8.45 -21.78 -42.48
N LEU A 80 9.65 -21.75 -41.90
CA LEU A 80 10.41 -20.51 -41.66
C LEU A 80 10.71 -19.76 -42.96
N ILE A 81 11.25 -20.44 -43.98
CA ILE A 81 11.56 -19.80 -45.27
C ILE A 81 10.31 -19.18 -45.88
N THR A 82 9.20 -19.92 -45.83
CA THR A 82 7.94 -19.49 -46.42
C THR A 82 7.45 -18.21 -45.75
N LEU A 83 7.35 -18.23 -44.42
CA LEU A 83 6.83 -17.09 -43.67
C LEU A 83 7.79 -15.88 -43.70
N ALA A 84 9.11 -16.11 -43.63
CA ALA A 84 10.11 -15.05 -43.77
C ALA A 84 10.05 -14.37 -45.15
N LEU A 85 9.77 -15.11 -46.22
CA LEU A 85 9.59 -14.55 -47.56
C LEU A 85 8.27 -13.79 -47.69
N GLU A 86 7.20 -14.26 -47.05
CA GLU A 86 5.90 -13.59 -47.03
C GLU A 86 5.93 -12.25 -46.30
N GLU A 87 6.60 -12.19 -45.14
CA GLU A 87 6.75 -10.94 -44.38
C GLU A 87 7.51 -9.85 -45.14
N ASN A 88 8.37 -10.26 -46.06
CA ASN A 88 9.25 -9.38 -46.82
C ASN A 88 8.87 -9.27 -48.29
N TRP A 89 7.64 -9.70 -48.65
CA TRP A 89 7.13 -9.79 -50.02
C TRP A 89 7.33 -8.51 -50.85
N SER A 90 7.11 -7.34 -50.26
CA SER A 90 7.26 -6.03 -50.92
C SER A 90 8.68 -5.75 -51.42
N GLN A 91 9.69 -6.40 -50.82
CA GLN A 91 11.12 -6.22 -51.10
C GLN A 91 11.68 -7.30 -52.05
N VAL A 92 10.92 -8.38 -52.32
CA VAL A 92 11.37 -9.56 -53.09
C VAL A 92 10.93 -9.51 -54.56
N GLN A 93 10.33 -8.41 -55.02
CA GLN A 93 9.82 -8.25 -56.38
C GLN A 93 10.91 -8.28 -57.48
N SER A 94 11.22 -9.48 -57.95
CA SER A 94 11.35 -9.74 -59.38
C SER A 94 10.35 -10.86 -59.71
N SER A 95 9.34 -10.51 -60.50
CA SER A 95 8.08 -11.22 -60.67
C SER A 95 8.16 -12.56 -61.43
N GLU A 96 9.33 -13.00 -61.89
CA GLU A 96 9.45 -14.24 -62.69
C GLU A 96 9.86 -15.48 -61.88
N GLY A 97 10.61 -15.32 -60.78
CA GLY A 97 11.18 -16.47 -60.06
C GLY A 97 10.21 -17.13 -59.10
N TYR A 98 9.49 -16.34 -58.31
CA TYR A 98 8.70 -16.87 -57.18
C TYR A 98 7.29 -17.32 -57.59
N ALA A 99 6.60 -16.58 -58.46
CA ALA A 99 5.30 -16.99 -59.01
C ALA A 99 5.39 -18.34 -59.78
N LYS A 100 6.53 -18.55 -60.45
CA LYS A 100 6.86 -19.83 -61.12
C LYS A 100 7.21 -20.93 -60.12
N TYR A 101 7.90 -20.59 -59.02
CA TYR A 101 8.28 -21.53 -57.96
C TYR A 101 7.07 -22.10 -57.18
N ILE A 102 6.06 -21.28 -56.88
CA ILE A 102 4.83 -21.72 -56.19
C ILE A 102 3.86 -22.49 -57.11
N ALA A 103 3.89 -22.23 -58.41
CA ALA A 103 3.01 -22.88 -59.40
C ALA A 103 3.48 -24.30 -59.82
N THR A 104 4.73 -24.67 -59.59
CA THR A 104 5.32 -25.93 -60.09
C THR A 104 5.69 -26.94 -58.99
N ARG A 105 5.02 -26.90 -57.83
CA ARG A 105 5.31 -27.86 -56.74
C ARG A 105 4.89 -29.29 -57.15
N PRO A 106 5.73 -30.33 -56.92
CA PRO A 106 5.32 -31.71 -57.16
C PRO A 106 4.31 -32.15 -56.09
N ARG A 107 3.15 -32.67 -56.54
CA ARG A 107 1.96 -33.13 -55.78
C ARG A 107 0.88 -32.07 -55.47
N ALA A 108 0.43 -31.41 -56.53
CA ALA A 108 -0.79 -30.62 -56.52
C ALA A 108 -2.03 -31.46 -56.85
N GLU A 109 -3.01 -31.47 -55.93
CA GLU A 109 -4.35 -32.01 -56.14
C GLU A 109 -5.34 -31.09 -55.41
N ARG A 110 -6.34 -30.58 -56.16
CA ARG A 110 -7.18 -29.42 -55.83
C ARG A 110 -8.54 -29.84 -55.26
N LEU A 111 -9.03 -29.11 -54.26
CA LEU A 111 -10.43 -29.16 -53.81
C LEU A 111 -10.94 -27.74 -53.49
N GLY A 112 -11.84 -27.20 -54.34
CA GLY A 112 -12.55 -25.92 -54.16
C GLY A 112 -12.01 -24.73 -54.98
N ASP A 113 -12.77 -23.62 -55.02
CA ASP A 113 -12.44 -22.43 -55.83
C ASP A 113 -11.60 -21.36 -55.07
N HIS A 114 -11.71 -21.20 -53.72
CA HIS A 114 -10.79 -20.44 -52.83
C HIS A 114 -11.18 -20.47 -51.31
N GLY A 115 -10.29 -19.98 -50.41
CA GLY A 115 -10.47 -19.98 -48.93
C GLY A 115 -10.75 -18.63 -48.23
N LEU A 116 -11.08 -17.57 -48.99
CA LEU A 116 -11.25 -16.21 -48.49
C LEU A 116 -12.58 -15.97 -47.74
N PHE A 117 -12.55 -15.22 -46.62
CA PHE A 117 -13.72 -14.74 -45.87
C PHE A 117 -13.60 -13.26 -45.49
N GLY A 118 -14.72 -12.59 -45.21
CA GLY A 118 -14.77 -11.16 -44.88
C GLY A 118 -16.07 -10.76 -44.15
N ASP A 119 -16.51 -9.52 -44.33
CA ASP A 119 -17.75 -9.01 -43.71
C ASP A 119 -19.01 -9.76 -44.16
N GLU A 120 -19.10 -10.08 -45.46
CA GLU A 120 -20.23 -10.80 -46.05
C GLU A 120 -19.91 -12.31 -46.16
N ASP A 121 -20.95 -13.13 -46.13
CA ASP A 121 -20.85 -14.56 -46.45
C ASP A 121 -20.79 -14.73 -47.98
N GLY A 122 -19.90 -15.60 -48.48
CA GLY A 122 -19.77 -15.86 -49.93
C GLY A 122 -18.94 -14.82 -50.70
N VAL A 123 -17.73 -14.52 -50.21
CA VAL A 123 -16.79 -13.61 -50.89
C VAL A 123 -16.45 -14.12 -52.29
N GLU A 124 -16.60 -13.30 -53.32
CA GLU A 124 -16.17 -13.62 -54.70
C GLU A 124 -14.72 -13.20 -54.92
N LEU A 125 -13.81 -14.15 -55.14
CA LEU A 125 -12.38 -13.87 -55.30
C LEU A 125 -12.07 -12.89 -56.43
N ASP A 126 -12.68 -13.05 -57.61
CA ASP A 126 -12.40 -12.19 -58.77
C ASP A 126 -12.82 -10.74 -58.51
N LYS A 127 -13.95 -10.53 -57.82
CA LYS A 127 -14.44 -9.19 -57.44
C LYS A 127 -13.51 -8.53 -56.42
N ALA A 128 -13.07 -9.29 -55.43
CA ALA A 128 -12.20 -8.81 -54.36
C ALA A 128 -10.77 -8.51 -54.88
N MET A 129 -10.29 -9.28 -55.85
CA MET A 129 -9.04 -9.02 -56.56
C MET A 129 -9.13 -7.75 -57.43
N LEU A 130 -10.21 -7.59 -58.20
CA LEU A 130 -10.45 -6.40 -59.03
C LEU A 130 -10.49 -5.12 -58.18
N GLU A 131 -11.09 -5.18 -57.00
CA GLU A 131 -11.12 -4.07 -56.03
C GLU A 131 -9.70 -3.66 -55.60
N LEU A 132 -8.82 -4.63 -55.31
CA LEU A 132 -7.44 -4.38 -54.90
C LEU A 132 -6.51 -3.97 -56.05
N GLU A 133 -6.77 -4.40 -57.29
CA GLU A 133 -5.97 -4.01 -58.46
C GLU A 133 -6.11 -2.53 -58.81
N HIS A 134 -7.27 -1.94 -58.53
CA HIS A 134 -7.57 -0.52 -58.81
C HIS A 134 -7.35 0.40 -57.61
N TYR A 135 -7.05 -0.16 -56.44
CA TYR A 135 -6.82 0.61 -55.22
C TYR A 135 -5.41 1.22 -55.19
N THR A 136 -5.31 2.50 -54.81
CA THR A 136 -4.06 3.27 -54.83
C THR A 136 -3.51 3.60 -53.43
N GLY A 137 -4.15 3.12 -52.37
CA GLY A 137 -3.72 3.34 -50.99
C GLY A 137 -2.88 2.20 -50.42
N ASN A 138 -2.53 2.32 -49.13
CA ASN A 138 -1.84 1.26 -48.39
C ASN A 138 -2.80 0.13 -48.05
N VAL A 139 -2.37 -1.11 -48.26
CA VAL A 139 -3.06 -2.32 -47.82
C VAL A 139 -2.22 -3.00 -46.74
N TRP A 140 -2.76 -3.12 -45.53
CA TRP A 140 -2.08 -3.78 -44.41
C TRP A 140 -2.34 -5.28 -44.46
N THR A 141 -1.32 -6.09 -44.23
CA THR A 141 -1.36 -7.55 -44.32
C THR A 141 -1.03 -8.13 -42.95
N HIS A 142 -2.04 -8.31 -42.11
CA HIS A 142 -1.90 -8.86 -40.78
C HIS A 142 -1.69 -10.38 -40.83
N ILE A 143 -0.79 -10.89 -39.98
CA ILE A 143 -0.62 -12.32 -39.73
C ILE A 143 -0.90 -12.54 -38.26
N ILE A 144 -1.90 -13.37 -37.96
CA ILE A 144 -2.36 -13.67 -36.60
C ILE A 144 -2.18 -15.17 -36.36
N SER A 145 -1.32 -15.56 -35.43
CA SER A 145 -0.89 -16.96 -35.23
C SER A 145 -1.03 -17.42 -33.79
N LEU A 146 -1.39 -18.70 -33.61
CA LEU A 146 -1.45 -19.42 -32.33
C LEU A 146 -0.66 -20.72 -32.43
N HIS A 147 -0.09 -21.17 -31.31
CA HIS A 147 0.42 -22.54 -31.21
C HIS A 147 -0.71 -23.55 -31.38
N ARG A 148 -0.44 -24.66 -32.09
CA ARG A 148 -1.39 -25.76 -32.35
C ARG A 148 -2.10 -26.25 -31.08
N LYS A 149 -1.37 -26.43 -29.97
CA LYS A 149 -1.93 -26.91 -28.70
C LYS A 149 -2.95 -25.94 -28.10
N ASP A 150 -2.71 -24.63 -28.23
CA ASP A 150 -3.60 -23.59 -27.73
C ASP A 150 -4.79 -23.38 -28.67
N ALA A 151 -4.56 -23.42 -29.99
CA ALA A 151 -5.63 -23.34 -30.98
C ALA A 151 -6.66 -24.47 -30.80
N ALA A 152 -6.20 -25.72 -30.61
CA ALA A 152 -7.10 -26.86 -30.36
C ALA A 152 -7.84 -26.72 -29.02
N ARG A 153 -7.14 -26.31 -27.96
CA ARG A 153 -7.70 -26.18 -26.61
C ARG A 153 -8.73 -25.05 -26.48
N LEU A 154 -8.55 -23.97 -27.24
CA LEU A 154 -9.37 -22.76 -27.18
C LEU A 154 -10.39 -22.69 -28.32
N GLY A 155 -10.41 -23.68 -29.22
CA GLY A 155 -11.38 -23.79 -30.33
C GLY A 155 -11.08 -22.92 -31.56
N TYR A 156 -9.84 -22.48 -31.74
CA TYR A 156 -9.34 -21.67 -32.87
C TYR A 156 -8.56 -22.49 -33.91
N ASP A 157 -8.91 -23.75 -34.10
CA ASP A 157 -8.30 -24.68 -35.06
C ASP A 157 -9.05 -24.76 -36.41
N ASN A 158 -10.06 -23.91 -36.59
CA ASN A 158 -10.95 -23.89 -37.74
C ASN A 158 -11.25 -22.46 -38.21
N ALA A 159 -11.55 -22.30 -39.50
CA ALA A 159 -11.78 -20.99 -40.12
C ALA A 159 -13.01 -20.25 -39.56
N GLN A 160 -14.04 -20.99 -39.10
CA GLN A 160 -15.28 -20.40 -38.58
C GLN A 160 -15.03 -19.62 -37.28
N ALA A 161 -14.23 -20.17 -36.37
CA ALA A 161 -13.84 -19.51 -35.12
C ALA A 161 -13.03 -18.23 -35.38
N TRP A 162 -12.10 -18.26 -36.33
CA TRP A 162 -11.32 -17.10 -36.75
C TRP A 162 -12.18 -16.02 -37.44
N CYS A 163 -13.09 -16.44 -38.30
CA CYS A 163 -14.05 -15.53 -38.94
C CYS A 163 -14.93 -14.83 -37.90
N ALA A 164 -15.49 -15.57 -36.94
CA ALA A 164 -16.30 -15.02 -35.86
C ALA A 164 -15.50 -14.02 -34.98
N LEU A 165 -14.25 -14.34 -34.65
CA LEU A 165 -13.37 -13.47 -33.89
C LEU A 165 -13.08 -12.15 -34.62
N LEU A 166 -12.68 -12.22 -35.90
CA LEU A 166 -12.35 -11.04 -36.68
C LEU A 166 -13.57 -10.17 -36.99
N ARG A 167 -14.75 -10.79 -37.22
CA ARG A 167 -16.02 -10.05 -37.33
C ARG A 167 -16.39 -9.34 -36.03
N THR A 168 -16.24 -10.01 -34.89
CA THR A 168 -16.54 -9.42 -33.56
C THR A 168 -15.65 -8.22 -33.28
N HIS A 169 -14.36 -8.30 -33.62
CA HIS A 169 -13.36 -7.24 -33.39
C HIS A 169 -13.12 -6.33 -34.59
N ARG A 170 -13.98 -6.38 -35.62
CA ARG A 170 -13.86 -5.59 -36.85
C ARG A 170 -13.69 -4.09 -36.54
N ASN A 171 -14.52 -3.56 -35.66
CA ASN A 171 -14.50 -2.14 -35.31
C ASN A 171 -13.29 -1.77 -34.46
N ASP A 172 -12.81 -2.69 -33.61
CA ASP A 172 -11.59 -2.49 -32.81
C ASP A 172 -10.36 -2.42 -33.72
N ILE A 173 -10.28 -3.31 -34.73
CA ILE A 173 -9.22 -3.32 -35.73
C ILE A 173 -9.27 -2.06 -36.60
N ALA A 174 -10.46 -1.65 -37.07
CA ALA A 174 -10.65 -0.43 -37.82
C ALA A 174 -10.19 0.82 -37.04
N ALA A 175 -10.58 0.92 -35.76
CA ALA A 175 -10.19 2.01 -34.88
C ALA A 175 -8.66 2.06 -34.66
N ALA A 176 -8.02 0.91 -34.44
CA ALA A 176 -6.57 0.81 -34.28
C ALA A 176 -5.79 1.21 -35.54
N MET A 177 -6.41 1.10 -36.72
CA MET A 177 -5.87 1.53 -38.02
C MET A 177 -6.28 2.96 -38.40
N ASN A 178 -6.97 3.67 -37.52
CA ASN A 178 -7.52 5.02 -37.77
C ASN A 178 -8.50 5.07 -38.97
N ILE A 179 -9.23 3.98 -39.23
CA ILE A 179 -10.22 3.86 -40.30
C ILE A 179 -11.62 3.96 -39.69
N LYS A 180 -12.49 4.80 -40.28
CA LYS A 180 -13.89 4.84 -39.86
C LYS A 180 -14.54 3.47 -40.17
N PRO A 181 -15.39 2.91 -39.30
CA PRO A 181 -15.96 1.57 -39.49
C PRO A 181 -16.65 1.35 -40.85
N GLN A 182 -17.30 2.38 -41.39
CA GLN A 182 -17.97 2.35 -42.69
C GLN A 182 -17.00 2.30 -43.90
N ASP A 183 -15.79 2.81 -43.72
CA ASP A 183 -14.75 2.86 -44.75
C ASP A 183 -13.81 1.65 -44.65
N PHE A 184 -13.93 0.84 -43.60
CA PHE A 184 -13.06 -0.31 -43.36
C PHE A 184 -13.40 -1.47 -44.29
N ARG A 185 -12.40 -1.91 -45.05
CA ARG A 185 -12.47 -3.08 -45.94
C ARG A 185 -11.45 -4.09 -45.49
N TRP A 186 -11.85 -5.37 -45.44
CA TRP A 186 -10.93 -6.45 -45.11
C TRP A 186 -11.36 -7.77 -45.72
N TYR A 187 -10.37 -8.62 -45.97
CA TYR A 187 -10.57 -10.04 -46.24
C TYR A 187 -9.48 -10.85 -45.54
N ALA A 188 -9.78 -12.08 -45.17
CA ALA A 188 -8.81 -12.97 -44.55
C ALA A 188 -8.94 -14.40 -45.02
N ALA A 189 -7.88 -15.18 -44.81
CA ALA A 189 -7.86 -16.61 -45.04
C ALA A 189 -7.17 -17.30 -43.85
N PHE A 190 -7.75 -18.42 -43.41
CA PHE A 190 -7.19 -19.24 -42.35
C PHE A 190 -6.35 -20.37 -42.95
N HIS A 191 -5.14 -20.52 -42.42
CA HIS A 191 -4.17 -21.53 -42.81
C HIS A 191 -3.96 -22.48 -41.64
N ASN A 192 -4.39 -23.72 -41.82
CA ASN A 192 -4.28 -24.76 -40.81
C ASN A 192 -2.91 -25.46 -40.89
N GLU A 193 -1.81 -24.70 -40.74
CA GLU A 193 -0.44 -25.23 -40.84
C GLU A 193 -0.02 -26.02 -39.58
N GLY A 194 0.99 -26.89 -39.71
CA GLY A 194 1.32 -27.96 -38.76
C GLY A 194 1.41 -27.52 -37.29
N GLU A 195 2.38 -26.67 -36.94
CA GLU A 195 2.63 -26.24 -35.55
C GLU A 195 1.95 -24.90 -35.20
N HIS A 196 1.61 -24.09 -36.21
CA HIS A 196 1.10 -22.72 -36.07
C HIS A 196 -0.08 -22.44 -37.01
N PRO A 197 -1.30 -22.86 -36.66
CA PRO A 197 -2.49 -22.36 -37.34
C PRO A 197 -2.55 -20.83 -37.28
N HIS A 198 -2.71 -20.18 -38.42
CA HIS A 198 -2.66 -18.73 -38.52
C HIS A 198 -3.63 -18.17 -39.56
N VAL A 199 -3.92 -16.88 -39.45
CA VAL A 199 -4.78 -16.13 -40.37
C VAL A 199 -3.97 -15.04 -41.05
N HIS A 200 -4.06 -14.98 -42.38
CA HIS A 200 -3.65 -13.81 -43.14
C HIS A 200 -4.87 -12.91 -43.33
N MET A 201 -4.78 -11.66 -42.91
CA MET A 201 -5.85 -10.67 -43.07
C MET A 201 -5.31 -9.44 -43.82
N MET A 202 -5.96 -9.10 -44.93
CA MET A 202 -5.73 -7.85 -45.66
C MET A 202 -6.75 -6.81 -45.21
N ALA A 203 -6.30 -5.60 -44.89
CA ALA A 203 -7.15 -4.54 -44.38
C ALA A 203 -6.75 -3.17 -44.96
N TRP A 204 -7.73 -2.38 -45.40
CA TRP A 204 -7.53 -1.05 -45.98
C TRP A 204 -8.75 -0.14 -45.77
N SER A 205 -8.59 1.14 -46.13
CA SER A 205 -9.70 2.10 -46.15
C SER A 205 -10.21 2.27 -47.58
N ALA A 206 -11.53 2.38 -47.75
CA ALA A 206 -12.14 2.81 -49.00
C ALA A 206 -11.65 4.21 -49.45
N ASN A 207 -11.18 5.04 -48.51
CA ASN A 207 -10.59 6.35 -48.78
C ASN A 207 -9.04 6.26 -48.75
N PRO A 208 -8.36 6.35 -49.90
CA PRO A 208 -6.89 6.30 -49.95
C PRO A 208 -6.26 7.40 -49.08
N GLY A 209 -5.39 6.99 -48.14
CA GLY A 209 -4.66 7.90 -47.25
C GLY A 209 -5.16 7.96 -45.80
N GLN A 210 -6.30 7.33 -45.47
CA GLN A 210 -6.84 7.30 -44.10
C GLN A 210 -6.20 6.21 -43.22
N ALA A 211 -5.79 5.09 -43.82
CA ALA A 211 -5.28 3.93 -43.09
C ALA A 211 -3.86 4.16 -42.56
N TYR A 212 -3.70 4.24 -41.24
CA TYR A 212 -2.42 4.35 -40.54
C TYR A 212 -2.39 3.45 -39.31
N LEU A 213 -1.39 2.57 -39.23
CA LEU A 213 -1.21 1.66 -38.10
C LEU A 213 0.13 1.92 -37.41
N SER A 214 0.05 2.35 -36.15
CA SER A 214 1.21 2.57 -35.29
C SER A 214 1.59 1.32 -34.49
N ARG A 215 2.75 1.33 -33.82
CA ARG A 215 3.11 0.27 -32.86
C ARG A 215 2.06 0.10 -31.76
N ASP A 216 1.43 1.18 -31.33
CA ASP A 216 0.35 1.14 -30.34
C ASP A 216 -0.95 0.58 -30.92
N GLY A 217 -1.26 0.88 -32.19
CA GLY A 217 -2.38 0.24 -32.90
C GLY A 217 -2.20 -1.28 -33.00
N ILE A 218 -0.99 -1.77 -33.30
CA ILE A 218 -0.67 -3.21 -33.30
C ILE A 218 -0.87 -3.82 -31.90
N ARG A 219 -0.47 -3.10 -30.83
CA ARG A 219 -0.72 -3.54 -29.44
C ARG A 219 -2.21 -3.59 -29.10
N GLN A 220 -3.00 -2.63 -29.59
CA GLN A 220 -4.46 -2.60 -29.39
C GLN A 220 -5.14 -3.79 -30.06
N ILE A 221 -4.81 -4.07 -31.33
CA ILE A 221 -5.32 -5.25 -32.06
C ILE A 221 -4.95 -6.54 -31.30
N LYS A 222 -3.67 -6.68 -30.91
CA LYS A 222 -3.21 -7.84 -30.15
C LYS A 222 -3.94 -7.98 -28.83
N SER A 223 -4.14 -6.90 -28.09
CA SER A 223 -4.82 -6.91 -26.79
C SER A 223 -6.29 -7.31 -26.92
N ALA A 224 -7.02 -6.74 -27.89
CA ALA A 224 -8.43 -7.05 -28.13
C ALA A 224 -8.63 -8.55 -28.42
N LEU A 225 -7.85 -9.10 -29.35
CA LEU A 225 -7.93 -10.51 -29.72
C LEU A 225 -7.48 -11.44 -28.58
N THR A 226 -6.41 -11.09 -27.86
CA THR A 226 -5.91 -11.88 -26.72
C THR A 226 -6.94 -11.97 -25.59
N ASN A 227 -7.57 -10.85 -25.23
CA ASN A 227 -8.58 -10.81 -24.17
C ASN A 227 -9.80 -11.70 -24.49
N GLN A 228 -10.17 -11.81 -25.76
CA GLN A 228 -11.26 -12.66 -26.21
C GLN A 228 -10.85 -14.15 -26.27
N ILE A 229 -9.65 -14.44 -26.77
CA ILE A 229 -9.13 -15.81 -26.90
C ILE A 229 -8.86 -16.45 -25.52
N PHE A 230 -8.34 -15.68 -24.55
CA PHE A 230 -7.87 -16.21 -23.25
C PHE A 230 -8.73 -15.78 -22.04
N LYS A 231 -9.96 -15.32 -22.28
CA LYS A 231 -10.84 -14.68 -21.28
C LYS A 231 -10.95 -15.44 -19.95
N GLN A 232 -11.14 -16.76 -20.01
CA GLN A 232 -11.34 -17.61 -18.82
C GLN A 232 -10.04 -17.84 -18.03
N GLU A 233 -8.90 -17.99 -18.71
CA GLU A 233 -7.60 -18.15 -18.05
C GLU A 233 -7.18 -16.88 -17.33
N MET A 234 -7.47 -15.72 -17.94
CA MET A 234 -7.18 -14.43 -17.32
C MET A 234 -7.96 -14.26 -16.01
N LEU A 235 -9.23 -14.64 -15.96
CA LEU A 235 -10.05 -14.56 -14.74
C LEU A 235 -9.47 -15.39 -13.59
N HIS A 236 -9.13 -16.66 -13.83
CA HIS A 236 -8.55 -17.52 -12.80
C HIS A 236 -7.18 -17.04 -12.33
N LEU A 237 -6.35 -16.54 -13.26
CA LEU A 237 -5.07 -15.92 -12.89
C LEU A 237 -5.26 -14.64 -12.07
N TYR A 238 -6.31 -13.85 -12.31
CA TYR A 238 -6.61 -12.67 -11.50
C TYR A 238 -7.09 -13.03 -10.09
N GLU A 239 -7.89 -14.08 -9.92
CA GLU A 239 -8.33 -14.58 -8.61
C GLU A 239 -7.15 -15.07 -7.75
N GLN A 240 -6.34 -15.99 -8.27
CA GLN A 240 -5.15 -16.49 -7.56
C GLN A 240 -4.15 -15.37 -7.24
N LYS A 241 -3.98 -14.40 -8.16
CA LYS A 241 -3.14 -13.22 -7.91
C LYS A 241 -3.69 -12.32 -6.81
N SER A 242 -5.01 -12.24 -6.65
CA SER A 242 -5.64 -11.42 -5.62
C SER A 242 -5.45 -12.04 -4.23
N GLU A 243 -5.62 -13.35 -4.08
CA GLU A 243 -5.37 -14.05 -2.82
C GLU A 243 -3.89 -13.96 -2.39
N SER A 244 -2.96 -14.18 -3.33
CA SER A 244 -1.52 -14.07 -3.05
C SER A 244 -1.10 -12.65 -2.68
N ARG A 245 -1.73 -11.63 -3.28
CA ARG A 245 -1.50 -10.22 -2.92
C ARG A 245 -1.99 -9.94 -1.50
N ASP A 246 -3.20 -10.39 -1.17
CA ASP A 246 -3.84 -10.10 0.11
C ASP A 246 -3.10 -10.79 1.27
N GLU A 247 -2.56 -12.00 1.06
CA GLU A 247 -1.68 -12.67 2.02
C GLU A 247 -0.40 -11.86 2.29
N LEU A 248 0.28 -11.44 1.21
CA LEU A 248 1.50 -10.65 1.31
C LEU A 248 1.28 -9.32 2.05
N VAL A 249 0.15 -8.64 1.78
CA VAL A 249 -0.24 -7.41 2.48
C VAL A 249 -0.37 -7.67 3.98
N ARG A 250 -1.06 -8.76 4.36
CA ARG A 250 -1.29 -9.13 5.77
C ARG A 250 0.01 -9.45 6.51
N GLU A 251 0.89 -10.25 5.91
CA GLU A 251 2.20 -10.56 6.49
C GLU A 251 3.06 -9.30 6.66
N THR A 252 3.09 -8.44 5.63
CA THR A 252 3.82 -7.16 5.68
C THR A 252 3.28 -6.27 6.80
N ARG A 253 1.96 -6.16 6.89
CA ARG A 253 1.25 -5.40 7.94
C ARG A 253 1.63 -5.88 9.33
N LYS A 254 1.55 -7.18 9.59
CA LYS A 254 1.94 -7.76 10.89
C LYS A 254 3.40 -7.43 11.26
N ALA A 255 4.31 -7.59 10.30
CA ALA A 255 5.72 -7.29 10.52
C ALA A 255 5.98 -5.80 10.79
N MET A 256 5.33 -4.91 10.03
CA MET A 256 5.45 -3.47 10.23
C MET A 256 4.88 -3.01 11.58
N LEU A 257 3.73 -3.54 12.00
CA LEU A 257 3.13 -3.21 13.29
C LEU A 257 4.04 -3.61 14.46
N GLU A 258 4.64 -4.80 14.40
CA GLU A 258 5.57 -5.25 15.45
C GLU A 258 6.85 -4.41 15.49
N LEU A 259 7.42 -4.09 14.32
CA LEU A 259 8.60 -3.20 14.25
C LEU A 259 8.27 -1.78 14.73
N SER A 260 7.08 -1.27 14.39
CA SER A 260 6.61 0.06 14.83
C SER A 260 6.39 0.11 16.35
N ARG A 261 5.90 -0.98 16.94
CA ARG A 261 5.78 -1.15 18.38
C ARG A 261 7.15 -1.17 19.05
N GLN A 262 8.08 -1.96 18.52
CA GLN A 262 9.46 -2.00 18.99
C GLN A 262 10.12 -0.60 18.96
N MET A 263 9.93 0.19 17.90
CA MET A 263 10.42 1.57 17.83
C MET A 263 9.83 2.47 18.92
N SER A 264 8.55 2.27 19.26
CA SER A 264 7.81 3.13 20.19
C SER A 264 8.08 2.81 21.67
N GLU A 265 8.58 1.61 21.96
CA GLU A 265 8.89 1.12 23.32
C GLU A 265 10.40 1.12 23.62
N SER A 266 11.26 1.33 22.61
CA SER A 266 12.72 1.25 22.79
C SER A 266 13.34 2.60 23.13
N VAL A 267 14.25 2.62 24.10
CA VAL A 267 15.19 3.74 24.26
C VAL A 267 16.32 3.62 23.24
N CYS A 268 16.71 4.75 22.66
CA CYS A 268 17.70 4.83 21.59
C CYS A 268 18.76 5.89 21.89
N GLU A 269 20.02 5.46 21.87
CA GLU A 269 21.20 6.32 21.82
C GLU A 269 21.68 6.44 20.38
N HIS A 270 21.81 7.68 19.86
CA HIS A 270 22.35 7.90 18.52
C HIS A 270 23.14 9.23 18.46
N PRO A 271 24.42 9.24 18.87
CA PRO A 271 25.19 10.46 19.06
C PRO A 271 25.32 11.34 17.81
N GLU A 272 25.44 10.74 16.61
CA GLU A 272 25.48 11.51 15.37
C GLU A 272 24.16 12.24 15.11
N ALA A 273 23.02 11.55 15.24
CA ALA A 273 21.69 12.13 15.04
C ALA A 273 21.42 13.22 16.07
N GLU A 274 21.72 12.99 17.35
CA GLU A 274 21.59 13.97 18.44
C GLU A 274 22.42 15.24 18.14
N ARG A 275 23.68 15.10 17.75
CA ARG A 275 24.53 16.24 17.35
C ARG A 275 23.94 17.01 16.17
N MET A 276 23.35 16.32 15.21
CA MET A 276 22.71 16.95 14.07
C MET A 276 21.41 17.68 14.46
N ILE A 277 20.61 17.09 15.35
CA ILE A 277 19.41 17.70 15.93
C ILE A 277 19.79 18.96 16.71
N LEU A 278 20.86 18.93 17.52
CA LEU A 278 21.36 20.12 18.22
C LEU A 278 21.77 21.24 17.27
N ASN A 279 22.49 20.91 16.19
CA ASN A 279 22.86 21.90 15.16
C ASN A 279 21.62 22.46 14.45
N LEU A 280 20.61 21.63 14.19
CA LEU A 280 19.35 22.05 13.60
C LEU A 280 18.59 22.98 14.56
N ALA A 281 18.52 22.65 15.86
CA ALA A 281 17.88 23.44 16.91
C ALA A 281 18.44 24.87 16.97
N GLN A 282 19.77 25.01 16.92
CA GLN A 282 20.43 26.32 16.87
C GLN A 282 20.03 27.12 15.63
N GLN A 283 20.05 26.50 14.45
CA GLN A 283 19.68 27.18 13.19
C GLN A 283 18.21 27.55 13.12
N LEU A 284 17.32 26.74 13.68
CA LEU A 284 15.88 27.04 13.72
C LEU A 284 15.56 28.27 14.58
N GLY A 285 16.43 28.65 15.52
CA GLY A 285 16.32 29.91 16.28
C GLY A 285 16.41 31.15 15.40
N GLU A 286 17.12 31.08 14.28
CA GLU A 286 17.32 32.20 13.35
C GLU A 286 16.23 32.27 12.26
N VAL A 287 15.44 31.19 12.09
CA VAL A 287 14.39 31.11 11.08
C VAL A 287 13.16 31.88 11.53
N LYS A 288 12.77 32.87 10.71
CA LYS A 288 11.50 33.60 10.88
C LYS A 288 10.34 32.86 10.22
N GLY A 289 9.18 32.86 10.87
CA GLY A 289 7.93 32.32 10.33
C GLY A 289 7.67 30.85 10.69
N LYS A 290 6.82 30.17 9.91
CA LYS A 290 6.35 28.81 10.22
C LYS A 290 7.47 27.78 10.08
N LYS A 291 7.81 27.11 11.17
CA LYS A 291 8.84 26.05 11.23
C LYS A 291 8.24 24.69 10.89
N SER A 292 7.94 24.49 9.61
CA SER A 292 7.53 23.17 9.10
C SER A 292 8.25 22.89 7.79
N TYR A 293 8.49 21.62 7.48
CA TYR A 293 9.45 21.24 6.45
C TYR A 293 9.23 21.97 5.13
N GLY A 294 7.97 22.18 4.69
CA GLY A 294 7.65 22.89 3.45
C GLY A 294 8.17 24.34 3.37
N TYR A 295 8.24 25.04 4.51
CA TYR A 295 8.51 26.48 4.60
C TYR A 295 9.98 26.78 4.93
N LEU A 296 10.77 25.75 5.28
CA LEU A 296 12.16 25.94 5.64
C LEU A 296 13.07 26.24 4.42
N PRO A 297 14.15 27.01 4.61
CA PRO A 297 15.19 27.20 3.59
C PRO A 297 15.80 25.89 3.12
N LYS A 298 16.26 25.85 1.86
CA LYS A 298 16.83 24.63 1.23
C LYS A 298 17.99 24.03 2.03
N ARG A 299 18.83 24.86 2.66
CA ARG A 299 19.95 24.42 3.51
C ARG A 299 19.45 23.61 4.71
N ILE A 300 18.42 24.11 5.40
CA ILE A 300 17.86 23.47 6.60
C ILE A 300 17.09 22.19 6.21
N LYS A 301 16.33 22.22 5.10
CA LYS A 301 15.68 21.01 4.55
C LYS A 301 16.67 19.87 4.34
N ARG A 302 17.85 20.15 3.77
CA ARG A 302 18.89 19.14 3.57
C ARG A 302 19.39 18.54 4.89
N GLN A 303 19.53 19.34 5.95
CA GLN A 303 19.92 18.82 7.26
C GLN A 303 18.83 17.94 7.86
N VAL A 304 17.55 18.33 7.72
CA VAL A 304 16.42 17.50 8.13
C VAL A 304 16.44 16.16 7.38
N ASP A 305 16.64 16.19 6.06
CA ASP A 305 16.74 14.98 5.24
C ASP A 305 17.89 14.07 5.69
N GLU A 306 19.06 14.65 6.01
CA GLU A 306 20.20 13.90 6.52
C GLU A 306 19.93 13.27 7.88
N ILE A 307 19.22 13.95 8.79
CA ILE A 307 18.83 13.36 10.09
C ILE A 307 17.92 12.16 9.88
N VAL A 308 16.95 12.26 8.97
CA VAL A 308 16.09 11.12 8.61
C VAL A 308 16.92 9.96 8.04
N ASN A 309 17.89 10.26 7.18
CA ASN A 309 18.79 9.23 6.64
C ASN A 309 19.64 8.60 7.74
N GLN A 310 20.16 9.35 8.72
CA GLN A 310 20.89 8.78 9.85
C GLN A 310 20.00 7.81 10.65
N MET A 311 18.77 8.22 10.97
CA MET A 311 17.82 7.34 11.67
C MET A 311 17.42 6.10 10.87
N GLU A 312 17.44 6.16 9.53
CA GLU A 312 17.22 4.98 8.66
C GLU A 312 18.25 3.87 8.91
N HIS A 313 19.48 4.21 9.33
CA HIS A 313 20.53 3.22 9.60
C HIS A 313 20.26 2.39 10.87
N LEU A 314 19.30 2.79 11.71
CA LEU A 314 18.89 1.98 12.85
C LEU A 314 18.24 0.68 12.33
N PRO A 315 18.68 -0.50 12.81
CA PRO A 315 18.21 -1.78 12.26
C PRO A 315 16.69 -1.97 12.28
N VAL A 316 16.00 -1.43 13.29
CA VAL A 316 14.53 -1.53 13.39
C VAL A 316 13.84 -0.67 12.32
N VAL A 317 14.37 0.54 12.06
CA VAL A 317 13.85 1.47 11.05
C VAL A 317 14.09 0.93 9.65
N ASP A 318 15.33 0.53 9.34
CA ASP A 318 15.71 -0.04 8.04
C ASP A 318 14.81 -1.23 7.71
N ARG A 319 14.65 -2.18 8.64
CA ARG A 319 13.81 -3.36 8.44
C ARG A 319 12.35 -3.01 8.17
N CYS A 320 11.80 -2.02 8.88
CA CYS A 320 10.41 -1.61 8.71
C CYS A 320 10.20 -0.95 7.34
N TYR A 321 11.09 -0.01 6.99
CA TYR A 321 11.06 0.65 5.70
C TYR A 321 11.30 -0.34 4.55
N GLN A 322 12.22 -1.28 4.71
CA GLN A 322 12.47 -2.35 3.75
C GLN A 322 11.21 -3.20 3.51
N LYS A 323 10.49 -3.59 4.57
CA LYS A 323 9.24 -4.36 4.44
C LYS A 323 8.17 -3.59 3.68
N TRP A 324 8.01 -2.30 4.02
CA TRP A 324 7.10 -1.43 3.30
C TRP A 324 7.48 -1.30 1.81
N TRP A 325 8.77 -1.06 1.52
CA TRP A 325 9.26 -0.90 0.15
C TRP A 325 9.14 -2.17 -0.68
N GLU A 326 9.43 -3.35 -0.10
CA GLU A 326 9.24 -4.65 -0.75
C GLU A 326 7.79 -4.83 -1.22
N LEU A 327 6.83 -4.46 -0.38
CA LEU A 327 5.43 -4.50 -0.75
C LEU A 327 5.10 -3.49 -1.85
N GLN A 328 5.59 -2.24 -1.76
CA GLN A 328 5.36 -1.24 -2.79
C GLN A 328 5.94 -1.65 -4.15
N CYS A 329 7.15 -2.24 -4.18
CA CYS A 329 7.72 -2.80 -5.40
C CYS A 329 6.81 -3.91 -5.93
N LYS A 330 6.42 -4.88 -5.10
CA LYS A 330 5.56 -5.98 -5.54
C LYS A 330 4.23 -5.45 -6.10
N VAL A 331 3.52 -4.58 -5.37
CA VAL A 331 2.27 -3.94 -5.80
C VAL A 331 2.42 -3.24 -7.16
N ASN A 332 3.55 -2.55 -7.38
CA ASN A 332 3.77 -1.80 -8.60
C ASN A 332 4.35 -2.62 -9.77
N ASP A 333 5.10 -3.68 -9.48
CA ASP A 333 5.73 -4.58 -10.46
C ASP A 333 4.72 -5.56 -11.06
N TYR A 334 3.54 -5.72 -10.44
CA TYR A 334 2.38 -6.37 -11.08
C TYR A 334 1.95 -5.68 -12.40
N TYR A 335 2.40 -4.45 -12.66
CA TYR A 335 2.05 -3.66 -13.86
C TYR A 335 3.25 -3.26 -14.74
N SER A 336 4.49 -3.59 -14.37
CA SER A 336 5.71 -3.19 -15.13
C SER A 336 6.95 -3.96 -14.70
N GLU A 337 7.61 -4.67 -15.61
CA GLU A 337 8.91 -5.35 -15.41
C GLU A 337 10.10 -4.37 -15.44
N LYS A 338 10.17 -3.42 -14.50
CA LYS A 338 11.35 -2.55 -14.34
C LYS A 338 11.93 -2.70 -12.95
N GLU A 339 13.21 -3.06 -12.84
CA GLU A 339 13.95 -3.06 -11.58
C GLU A 339 13.94 -1.66 -10.96
N ARG A 340 13.49 -1.55 -9.70
CA ARG A 340 13.44 -0.30 -8.93
C ARG A 340 14.46 -0.32 -7.82
N GLN A 341 15.20 0.78 -7.66
CA GLN A 341 16.10 0.97 -6.52
C GLN A 341 15.34 1.57 -5.35
N ARG A 342 15.63 1.11 -4.12
CA ARG A 342 15.05 1.65 -2.90
C ARG A 342 15.59 3.07 -2.66
N PRO A 343 14.74 4.12 -2.71
CA PRO A 343 15.20 5.46 -2.39
C PRO A 343 15.46 5.59 -0.88
N PRO A 344 16.29 6.55 -0.44
CA PRO A 344 16.42 6.89 0.98
C PRO A 344 15.06 7.25 1.58
N LEU A 345 14.87 6.96 2.87
CA LEU A 345 13.62 7.21 3.59
C LEU A 345 13.22 8.70 3.54
N SER A 346 14.21 9.60 3.55
CA SER A 346 13.97 11.03 3.39
C SER A 346 13.39 11.40 2.02
N GLU A 347 13.53 10.60 0.98
CA GLU A 347 12.97 10.89 -0.35
C GLU A 347 11.57 10.29 -0.54
N GLN A 348 11.12 9.43 0.37
CA GLN A 348 9.83 8.78 0.29
C GLN A 348 8.68 9.72 0.72
N LYS A 349 7.68 9.88 -0.14
CA LYS A 349 6.62 10.90 0.04
C LYS A 349 5.65 10.56 1.16
N GLU A 350 5.37 9.28 1.33
CA GLU A 350 4.48 8.69 2.32
C GLU A 350 5.01 8.95 3.74
N PHE A 351 6.34 8.97 3.89
CA PHE A 351 7.01 9.24 5.17
C PHE A 351 7.44 10.69 5.36
N ARG A 352 6.87 11.64 4.60
CA ARG A 352 7.18 13.08 4.74
C ARG A 352 6.92 13.60 6.16
N ALA A 353 6.00 12.98 6.90
CA ALA A 353 5.73 13.32 8.30
C ALA A 353 6.96 13.21 9.20
N ILE A 354 7.88 12.27 8.92
CA ILE A 354 9.10 12.06 9.72
C ILE A 354 9.97 13.33 9.71
N LYS A 355 9.99 14.05 8.58
CA LYS A 355 10.73 15.32 8.46
C LYS A 355 10.20 16.40 9.39
N ASN A 356 8.89 16.43 9.62
CA ASN A 356 8.30 17.36 10.58
C ASN A 356 8.55 16.90 12.01
N ALA A 357 8.59 15.60 12.29
CA ALA A 357 9.00 15.07 13.59
C ALA A 357 10.44 15.49 13.94
N VAL A 358 11.39 15.41 12.99
CA VAL A 358 12.76 15.93 13.20
C VAL A 358 12.77 17.41 13.59
N ILE A 359 11.94 18.23 12.94
CA ILE A 359 11.85 19.67 13.24
C ILE A 359 11.23 19.91 14.61
N GLN A 360 10.22 19.13 14.98
CA GLN A 360 9.59 19.15 16.29
C GLN A 360 10.61 18.83 17.38
N GLU A 361 11.38 17.75 17.24
CA GLU A 361 12.42 17.38 18.22
C GLU A 361 13.52 18.44 18.32
N ALA A 362 13.93 19.03 17.20
CA ALA A 362 14.88 20.13 17.23
C ALA A 362 14.33 21.38 17.93
N GLU A 363 13.03 21.69 17.80
CA GLU A 363 12.40 22.78 18.55
C GLU A 363 12.28 22.46 20.05
N HIS A 364 11.99 21.21 20.41
CA HIS A 364 11.98 20.76 21.80
C HIS A 364 13.36 20.91 22.45
N VAL A 365 14.43 20.50 21.75
CA VAL A 365 15.80 20.74 22.18
C VAL A 365 16.08 22.24 22.32
N ARG A 366 15.69 23.06 21.33
CA ARG A 366 15.93 24.52 21.35
C ARG A 366 15.24 25.22 22.51
N LEU A 367 14.04 24.76 22.89
CA LEU A 367 13.22 25.35 23.95
C LEU A 367 13.48 24.73 25.32
N ASN A 368 14.38 23.75 25.42
CA ASN A 368 14.54 22.90 26.62
C ASN A 368 13.18 22.37 27.12
N HIS A 369 12.35 21.90 26.18
CA HIS A 369 11.05 21.36 26.53
C HIS A 369 11.22 20.08 27.36
N ILE A 370 10.50 20.02 28.48
CA ILE A 370 10.43 18.84 29.34
C ILE A 370 9.41 17.88 28.76
N SER A 371 9.86 16.71 28.36
CA SER A 371 9.02 15.57 28.02
C SER A 371 8.62 14.75 29.26
N PHE A 372 7.55 13.97 29.15
CA PHE A 372 7.10 13.03 30.18
C PHE A 372 7.05 11.62 29.59
N GLU A 373 7.78 10.70 30.22
CA GLU A 373 7.98 9.33 29.73
C GLU A 373 7.18 8.30 30.56
N ASP A 374 6.01 8.69 31.04
CA ASP A 374 5.17 7.96 32.00
C ASP A 374 4.09 7.08 31.35
N ARG A 375 4.29 6.68 30.08
CA ARG A 375 3.35 5.78 29.38
C ARG A 375 3.16 4.46 30.13
N ASP A 376 4.22 3.93 30.72
CA ASP A 376 4.21 2.67 31.46
C ASP A 376 3.90 2.88 32.96
N MET A 377 3.51 4.10 33.35
CA MET A 377 3.12 4.41 34.72
C MET A 377 1.74 3.82 35.00
N GLU A 378 1.71 2.85 35.89
CA GLU A 378 0.48 2.43 36.55
C GLU A 378 0.10 3.50 37.58
N ASP A 379 -1.04 4.17 37.38
CA ASP A 379 -1.56 5.18 38.29
C ASP A 379 -2.31 4.52 39.45
N TYR A 380 -1.66 4.45 40.62
CA TYR A 380 -2.24 3.94 41.85
C TYR A 380 -2.68 5.05 42.81
N GLY A 381 -2.84 6.28 42.31
CA GLY A 381 -3.16 7.43 43.17
C GLY A 381 -4.48 7.30 43.90
N ASP A 382 -5.46 6.57 43.38
CA ASP A 382 -6.72 6.27 44.06
C ASP A 382 -6.82 4.83 44.59
N TRP A 383 -5.70 4.09 44.57
CA TRP A 383 -5.66 2.73 45.09
C TRP A 383 -5.72 2.70 46.61
N VAL A 384 -6.70 1.97 47.14
CA VAL A 384 -6.88 1.79 48.57
C VAL A 384 -6.19 0.53 49.04
N ASN A 385 -5.26 0.65 50.00
CA ASN A 385 -4.59 -0.50 50.58
C ASN A 385 -5.58 -1.40 51.32
N GLU A 386 -5.69 -2.66 50.91
CA GLU A 386 -6.60 -3.63 51.55
C GLU A 386 -6.44 -3.67 53.07
N ARG A 387 -5.21 -3.51 53.60
CA ARG A 387 -4.93 -3.55 55.04
C ARG A 387 -5.62 -2.42 55.82
N SER A 388 -5.94 -1.32 55.16
CA SER A 388 -6.61 -0.16 55.73
C SER A 388 -8.14 -0.32 55.77
N LEU A 389 -8.68 -1.29 55.03
CA LEU A 389 -10.11 -1.56 54.93
C LEU A 389 -10.66 -2.28 56.16
N THR A 390 -11.90 -1.96 56.52
CA THR A 390 -12.70 -2.81 57.40
C THR A 390 -12.94 -4.17 56.73
N TRP A 391 -13.09 -5.23 57.52
CA TRP A 391 -13.32 -6.57 56.98
C TRP A 391 -14.55 -6.60 56.06
N THR A 392 -15.65 -5.96 56.47
CA THR A 392 -16.89 -5.88 55.69
C THR A 392 -16.68 -5.17 54.36
N CYS A 393 -16.01 -4.01 54.36
CA CYS A 393 -15.76 -3.25 53.13
C CYS A 393 -14.86 -4.03 52.16
N ARG A 394 -13.81 -4.69 52.68
CA ARG A 394 -12.90 -5.52 51.87
C ARG A 394 -13.62 -6.68 51.18
N GLU A 395 -14.47 -7.41 51.92
CA GLU A 395 -15.17 -8.56 51.36
C GLU A 395 -16.19 -8.14 50.30
N LEU A 396 -16.92 -7.05 50.52
CA LEU A 396 -17.85 -6.50 49.53
C LEU A 396 -17.12 -6.05 48.25
N TRP A 397 -15.99 -5.35 48.40
CA TRP A 397 -15.17 -4.92 47.27
C TRP A 397 -14.66 -6.09 46.42
N ARG A 398 -14.14 -7.15 47.07
CA ARG A 398 -13.66 -8.34 46.36
C ARG A 398 -14.76 -9.06 45.59
N LEU A 399 -15.99 -9.08 46.12
CA LEU A 399 -17.13 -9.65 45.41
C LEU A 399 -17.48 -8.80 44.18
N VAL A 400 -17.50 -7.48 44.33
CA VAL A 400 -17.77 -6.53 43.24
C VAL A 400 -16.77 -6.67 42.08
N GLU A 401 -15.47 -6.75 42.36
CA GLU A 401 -14.42 -6.85 41.33
C GLU A 401 -14.29 -8.24 40.69
N ASN A 402 -14.86 -9.28 41.30
CA ASN A 402 -14.68 -10.65 40.82
C ASN A 402 -15.59 -10.96 39.63
N GLU A 403 -15.09 -10.74 38.42
CA GLU A 403 -15.79 -11.01 37.15
C GLU A 403 -16.18 -12.49 36.94
N ALA A 404 -15.62 -13.43 37.71
CA ALA A 404 -16.03 -14.83 37.64
C ALA A 404 -17.36 -15.12 38.36
N LEU A 405 -17.84 -14.18 39.20
CA LEU A 405 -19.12 -14.30 39.87
C LEU A 405 -20.29 -13.89 38.95
N PRO A 406 -21.47 -14.51 39.12
CA PRO A 406 -22.71 -14.05 38.50
C PRO A 406 -22.95 -12.55 38.73
N LEU A 407 -23.49 -11.87 37.72
CA LEU A 407 -23.83 -10.44 37.82
C LEU A 407 -24.73 -10.15 39.02
N GLU A 408 -25.72 -11.01 39.29
CA GLU A 408 -26.63 -10.88 40.43
C GLU A 408 -25.91 -10.83 41.78
N ASP A 409 -24.87 -11.64 41.97
CA ASP A 409 -24.09 -11.68 43.21
C ASP A 409 -23.23 -10.40 43.37
N ARG A 410 -22.70 -9.88 42.25
CA ARG A 410 -21.92 -8.65 42.21
C ARG A 410 -22.81 -7.43 42.45
N ASP A 411 -24.02 -7.43 41.89
CA ASP A 411 -25.03 -6.40 42.10
C ASP A 411 -25.48 -6.37 43.57
N GLU A 412 -25.75 -7.53 44.19
CA GLU A 412 -26.08 -7.58 45.63
C GLU A 412 -24.92 -7.06 46.49
N ALA A 413 -23.67 -7.38 46.13
CA ALA A 413 -22.50 -6.85 46.82
C ALA A 413 -22.39 -5.32 46.68
N ALA A 414 -22.68 -4.77 45.50
CA ALA A 414 -22.71 -3.33 45.26
C ALA A 414 -23.83 -2.62 46.05
N GLU A 415 -25.02 -3.21 46.17
CA GLU A 415 -26.11 -2.68 47.01
C GLU A 415 -25.71 -2.63 48.50
N ARG A 416 -25.05 -3.68 48.99
CA ARG A 416 -24.54 -3.73 50.36
C ARG A 416 -23.40 -2.73 50.58
N LEU A 417 -22.55 -2.52 49.57
CA LEU A 417 -21.52 -1.49 49.58
C LEU A 417 -22.13 -0.09 49.63
N GLU A 418 -23.22 0.15 48.89
CA GLU A 418 -24.01 1.39 48.94
C GLU A 418 -24.62 1.65 50.32
N LEU A 419 -25.16 0.62 50.97
CA LEU A 419 -25.65 0.76 52.33
C LEU A 419 -24.51 1.15 53.29
N LEU A 420 -23.34 0.54 53.15
CA LEU A 420 -22.17 0.85 53.98
C LEU A 420 -21.67 2.29 53.77
N ALA A 421 -21.68 2.77 52.53
CA ALA A 421 -21.37 4.17 52.20
C ALA A 421 -22.41 5.15 52.76
N LYS A 422 -23.70 4.81 52.72
CA LYS A 422 -24.79 5.59 53.36
C LYS A 422 -24.63 5.66 54.88
N MET A 423 -24.01 4.65 55.49
CA MET A 423 -23.65 4.65 56.91
C MET A 423 -22.39 5.47 57.23
N GLY A 424 -21.72 6.03 56.21
CA GLY A 424 -20.58 6.92 56.37
C GLY A 424 -19.22 6.24 56.41
N ASP A 425 -19.10 4.99 55.94
CA ASP A 425 -17.81 4.33 55.74
C ASP A 425 -17.08 4.99 54.57
N PRO A 426 -15.92 5.64 54.80
CA PRO A 426 -15.29 6.47 53.79
C PRO A 426 -14.63 5.64 52.68
N TYR A 427 -14.29 4.37 52.93
CA TYR A 427 -13.77 3.48 51.90
C TYR A 427 -14.89 2.97 50.98
N ALA A 428 -16.05 2.62 51.53
CA ALA A 428 -17.22 2.27 50.73
C ALA A 428 -17.67 3.45 49.86
N GLN A 429 -17.64 4.67 50.41
CA GLN A 429 -17.87 5.90 49.64
C GLN A 429 -16.84 6.06 48.51
N THR A 430 -15.55 5.86 48.79
CA THR A 430 -14.49 5.90 47.76
C THR A 430 -14.76 4.90 46.63
N PHE A 431 -15.03 3.64 46.98
CA PHE A 431 -15.25 2.57 46.00
C PHE A 431 -16.50 2.79 45.14
N LEU A 432 -17.61 3.25 45.73
CA LEU A 432 -18.79 3.60 44.92
C LEU A 432 -18.52 4.77 44.00
N GLY A 433 -17.77 5.77 44.48
CA GLY A 433 -17.29 6.88 43.67
C GLY A 433 -16.54 6.39 42.43
N GLN A 434 -15.60 5.47 42.61
CA GLN A 434 -14.84 4.85 41.52
C GLN A 434 -15.73 4.00 40.60
N LEU A 435 -16.64 3.19 41.14
CA LEU A 435 -17.56 2.38 40.33
C LEU A 435 -18.47 3.23 39.44
N TYR A 436 -19.00 4.35 39.96
CA TYR A 436 -19.79 5.29 39.15
C TYR A 436 -18.94 6.09 38.16
N ARG A 437 -17.64 6.29 38.42
CA ARG A 437 -16.71 6.96 37.50
C ARG A 437 -16.30 6.03 36.35
N ASP A 438 -15.84 4.82 36.68
CA ASP A 438 -15.19 3.89 35.75
C ASP A 438 -16.20 3.00 35.03
N GLY A 439 -17.37 2.78 35.63
CA GLY A 439 -18.44 1.95 35.09
C GLY A 439 -18.20 0.45 35.22
N GLY A 440 -18.65 -0.31 34.23
CA GLY A 440 -18.54 -1.77 34.18
C GLY A 440 -19.67 -2.47 34.92
N LEU A 441 -19.67 -2.43 36.26
CA LEU A 441 -20.75 -2.99 37.07
C LEU A 441 -21.92 -2.01 37.21
N LEU A 442 -21.62 -0.75 37.53
CA LEU A 442 -22.60 0.32 37.60
C LEU A 442 -22.60 1.12 36.29
N ILE A 443 -23.76 1.68 35.93
CA ILE A 443 -23.83 2.62 34.82
C ILE A 443 -23.08 3.89 35.23
N PRO A 444 -22.11 4.38 34.44
CA PRO A 444 -21.38 5.60 34.75
C PRO A 444 -22.31 6.79 35.04
N ASP A 445 -22.02 7.51 36.12
CA ASP A 445 -22.80 8.63 36.62
C ASP A 445 -21.86 9.60 37.36
N ALA A 446 -21.39 10.63 36.66
CA ALA A 446 -20.36 11.54 37.15
C ALA A 446 -20.82 12.31 38.41
N GLU A 447 -22.10 12.69 38.48
CA GLU A 447 -22.69 13.38 39.64
C GLU A 447 -22.70 12.48 40.89
N LYS A 448 -23.08 11.21 40.75
CA LYS A 448 -22.98 10.25 41.86
C LYS A 448 -21.53 9.94 42.23
N ALA A 449 -20.65 9.82 41.24
CA ALA A 449 -19.23 9.63 41.48
C ALA A 449 -18.68 10.78 42.34
N ARG A 450 -18.93 12.02 41.91
CA ARG A 450 -18.58 13.25 42.63
C ARG A 450 -19.16 13.24 44.04
N HIS A 451 -20.46 12.98 44.19
CA HIS A 451 -21.13 12.97 45.49
C HIS A 451 -20.43 12.03 46.49
N TRP A 452 -20.18 10.78 46.10
CA TRP A 452 -19.56 9.81 47.00
C TRP A 452 -18.08 10.13 47.27
N LEU A 453 -17.35 10.57 46.26
CA LEU A 453 -15.95 10.95 46.41
C LEU A 453 -15.77 12.19 47.29
N GLU A 454 -16.65 13.20 47.20
CA GLU A 454 -16.65 14.38 48.08
C GLU A 454 -16.83 13.97 49.54
N GLN A 455 -17.80 13.11 49.84
CA GLN A 455 -18.03 12.63 51.21
C GLN A 455 -16.80 11.90 51.79
N ALA A 456 -16.12 11.09 50.97
CA ALA A 456 -14.91 10.40 51.39
C ALA A 456 -13.69 11.35 51.49
N ALA A 457 -13.56 12.31 50.57
CA ALA A 457 -12.46 13.27 50.52
C ALA A 457 -12.48 14.25 51.71
N GLU A 458 -13.67 14.63 52.19
CA GLU A 458 -13.87 15.39 53.43
C GLU A 458 -13.38 14.66 54.69
N ARG A 459 -13.17 13.35 54.62
CA ARG A 459 -12.59 12.53 55.70
C ARG A 459 -11.08 12.38 55.58
N GLU A 460 -10.44 13.23 54.77
CA GLU A 460 -8.99 13.29 54.59
C GLU A 460 -8.37 11.98 54.06
N LEU A 461 -9.16 11.17 53.33
CA LEU A 461 -8.64 10.01 52.62
C LEU A 461 -7.90 10.46 51.35
N PRO A 462 -6.56 10.26 51.25
CA PRO A 462 -5.79 10.74 50.11
C PRO A 462 -6.24 10.14 48.77
N GLN A 463 -6.70 8.89 48.77
CA GLN A 463 -7.20 8.20 47.58
C GLN A 463 -8.48 8.82 47.05
N ALA A 464 -9.43 9.12 47.94
CA ALA A 464 -10.68 9.78 47.57
C ALA A 464 -10.44 11.21 47.09
N GLN A 465 -9.54 11.95 47.76
CA GLN A 465 -9.12 13.28 47.36
C GLN A 465 -8.45 13.28 45.97
N TYR A 466 -7.60 12.29 45.68
CA TYR A 466 -7.01 12.11 44.35
C TYR A 466 -8.07 11.80 43.29
N ALA A 467 -8.93 10.79 43.54
CA ALA A 467 -9.99 10.39 42.63
C ALA A 467 -10.95 11.55 42.32
N LEU A 468 -11.33 12.32 43.34
CA LEU A 468 -12.16 13.51 43.19
C LEU A 468 -11.44 14.59 42.39
N GLY A 469 -10.17 14.87 42.73
CA GLY A 469 -9.37 15.85 42.01
C GLY A 469 -9.27 15.53 40.51
N LYS A 470 -9.05 14.26 40.17
CA LYS A 470 -9.02 13.77 38.78
C LYS A 470 -10.38 13.87 38.09
N LEU A 471 -11.48 13.55 38.79
CA LEU A 471 -12.82 13.69 38.25
C LEU A 471 -13.15 15.14 37.90
N LEU A 472 -12.81 16.08 38.79
CA LEU A 472 -13.03 17.52 38.60
C LEU A 472 -12.12 18.14 37.54
N LEU A 473 -10.97 17.52 37.23
CA LEU A 473 -10.07 17.91 36.14
C LEU A 473 -10.39 17.22 34.81
N SER A 474 -11.45 16.41 34.75
CA SER A 474 -11.85 15.75 33.52
C SER A 474 -12.53 16.72 32.54
N ASP A 475 -12.67 16.29 31.29
CA ASP A 475 -13.40 17.01 30.24
C ASP A 475 -14.94 16.88 30.37
N ASP A 476 -15.45 16.23 31.42
CA ASP A 476 -16.88 16.05 31.65
C ASP A 476 -17.54 17.37 32.13
N PRO A 477 -18.40 18.00 31.32
CA PRO A 477 -18.95 19.31 31.63
C PRO A 477 -19.88 19.33 32.85
N ASP A 478 -20.41 18.18 33.28
CA ASP A 478 -21.32 18.11 34.42
C ASP A 478 -20.57 18.30 35.75
N VAL A 479 -19.33 17.80 35.84
CA VAL A 479 -18.53 17.82 37.07
C VAL A 479 -17.23 18.63 36.99
N CYS A 480 -16.80 19.06 35.80
CA CYS A 480 -15.54 19.78 35.62
C CYS A 480 -15.47 21.06 36.48
N ASP A 481 -14.51 21.11 37.39
CA ASP A 481 -14.12 22.29 38.17
C ASP A 481 -12.60 22.23 38.45
N PRO A 482 -11.77 22.79 37.54
CA PRO A 482 -10.32 22.68 37.69
C PRO A 482 -9.76 23.33 38.95
N SER A 483 -10.41 24.39 39.44
CA SER A 483 -9.94 25.08 40.65
C SER A 483 -10.11 24.20 41.88
N GLU A 484 -11.28 23.58 41.99
CA GLU A 484 -11.59 22.65 43.07
C GLU A 484 -10.82 21.33 42.92
N GLY A 485 -10.63 20.85 41.68
CA GLY A 485 -9.80 19.69 41.36
C GLY A 485 -8.37 19.84 41.87
N ILE A 486 -7.71 20.96 41.55
CA ILE A 486 -6.36 21.28 42.05
C ILE A 486 -6.36 21.41 43.58
N ARG A 487 -7.41 21.96 44.19
CA ARG A 487 -7.52 22.04 45.66
C ARG A 487 -7.52 20.65 46.30
N TRP A 488 -8.28 19.70 45.76
CA TRP A 488 -8.33 18.33 46.27
C TRP A 488 -7.06 17.55 46.01
N LEU A 489 -6.43 17.73 44.84
CA LEU A 489 -5.11 17.15 44.58
C LEU A 489 -4.07 17.67 45.60
N ASN A 490 -4.07 18.97 45.89
CA ASN A 490 -3.18 19.53 46.92
C ASN A 490 -3.41 18.90 48.30
N ALA A 491 -4.66 18.66 48.69
CA ALA A 491 -4.97 17.98 49.94
C ALA A 491 -4.48 16.52 49.94
N ALA A 492 -4.69 15.78 48.85
CA ALA A 492 -4.22 14.39 48.72
C ALA A 492 -2.69 14.31 48.83
N ALA A 493 -1.96 15.19 48.15
CA ALA A 493 -0.51 15.28 48.27
C ALA A 493 -0.09 15.59 49.72
N GLN A 494 -0.70 16.58 50.37
CA GLN A 494 -0.39 16.92 51.77
C GLN A 494 -0.64 15.74 52.74
N ASN A 495 -1.63 14.90 52.43
CA ASN A 495 -1.94 13.69 53.18
C ASN A 495 -1.10 12.46 52.77
N GLY A 496 -0.02 12.66 52.00
CA GLY A 496 0.99 11.65 51.72
C GLY A 496 0.78 10.83 50.45
N ASN A 497 -0.11 11.26 49.55
CA ASN A 497 -0.27 10.60 48.25
C ASN A 497 0.84 11.00 47.27
N ASP A 498 1.80 10.10 47.04
CA ASP A 498 2.96 10.33 46.20
C ASP A 498 2.61 10.42 44.70
N TYR A 499 1.64 9.64 44.23
CA TYR A 499 1.11 9.74 42.87
C TYR A 499 0.48 11.11 42.61
N THR A 500 -0.23 11.65 43.60
CA THR A 500 -0.81 12.99 43.50
C THR A 500 0.27 14.07 43.50
N ALA A 501 1.27 13.95 44.36
CA ALA A 501 2.39 14.88 44.39
C ALA A 501 3.16 14.85 43.04
N TYR A 502 3.37 13.67 42.45
CA TYR A 502 3.89 13.56 41.09
C TYR A 502 3.01 14.26 40.05
N ALA A 503 1.69 14.01 40.07
CA ALA A 503 0.74 14.62 39.15
C ALA A 503 0.73 16.15 39.26
N LEU A 504 0.70 16.71 40.47
CA LEU A 504 0.82 18.15 40.71
C LEU A 504 2.15 18.70 40.20
N GLY A 505 3.25 17.97 40.41
CA GLY A 505 4.56 18.30 39.86
C GLY A 505 4.50 18.51 38.34
N LYS A 506 3.83 17.61 37.61
CA LYS A 506 3.60 17.76 36.17
C LYS A 506 2.71 18.94 35.82
N GLU A 507 1.58 19.09 36.50
CA GLU A 507 0.64 20.21 36.28
C GLU A 507 1.35 21.56 36.42
N TYR A 508 2.22 21.73 37.42
CA TYR A 508 3.01 22.96 37.60
C TYR A 508 4.14 23.13 36.58
N LEU A 509 4.62 22.08 35.90
CA LEU A 509 5.58 22.19 34.80
C LEU A 509 4.90 22.51 33.46
N GLN A 510 3.70 21.98 33.22
CA GLN A 510 2.93 22.15 31.98
C GLN A 510 2.14 23.46 32.01
N GLY A 511 1.45 23.72 33.12
CA GLY A 511 0.60 24.88 33.33
C GLY A 511 -0.79 24.77 32.69
N ASP A 512 -1.33 23.55 32.59
CA ASP A 512 -2.61 23.29 31.91
C ASP A 512 -3.79 23.83 32.74
N HIS A 513 -3.82 23.53 34.04
CA HIS A 513 -4.86 24.00 34.98
C HIS A 513 -4.36 25.02 36.01
N VAL A 514 -3.04 25.15 36.15
CA VAL A 514 -2.37 26.06 37.08
C VAL A 514 -1.37 26.95 36.36
N LEU A 515 -0.95 28.06 36.98
CA LEU A 515 0.15 28.84 36.42
C LEU A 515 1.46 28.04 36.54
N LYS A 516 2.17 27.89 35.41
CA LYS A 516 3.48 27.20 35.37
C LYS A 516 4.42 27.77 36.44
N ASN A 517 4.93 26.91 37.32
CA ASN A 517 5.89 27.25 38.37
C ASN A 517 6.83 26.08 38.64
N ALA A 518 8.04 26.16 38.10
CA ALA A 518 9.04 25.09 38.24
C ALA A 518 9.50 24.87 39.68
N ASN A 519 9.54 25.90 40.54
CA ASN A 519 9.93 25.75 41.94
C ASN A 519 8.89 24.90 42.69
N THR A 520 7.61 25.25 42.54
CA THR A 520 6.51 24.49 43.14
C THR A 520 6.42 23.07 42.58
N ALA A 521 6.68 22.90 41.27
CA ALA A 521 6.78 21.57 40.70
C ALA A 521 7.88 20.73 41.35
N ALA A 522 9.08 21.30 41.54
CA ALA A 522 10.19 20.62 42.18
C ALA A 522 9.89 20.25 43.64
N GLU A 523 9.16 21.08 44.38
CA GLU A 523 8.71 20.79 45.75
C GLU A 523 7.83 19.54 45.82
N TYR A 524 6.79 19.46 44.97
CA TYR A 524 5.93 18.27 44.92
C TYR A 524 6.67 17.03 44.41
N LEU A 525 7.56 17.19 43.43
CA LEU A 525 8.36 16.07 42.92
C LEU A 525 9.37 15.55 43.96
N HIS A 526 9.96 16.43 44.76
CA HIS A 526 10.77 16.03 45.92
C HIS A 526 9.94 15.21 46.90
N GLN A 527 8.75 15.69 47.25
CA GLN A 527 7.86 14.99 48.17
C GLN A 527 7.52 13.57 47.68
N ALA A 528 7.16 13.42 46.40
CA ALA A 528 6.88 12.12 45.80
C ALA A 528 8.15 11.24 45.70
N ALA A 529 9.29 11.83 45.37
CA ALA A 529 10.56 11.12 45.24
C ALA A 529 11.07 10.56 46.59
N GLU A 530 10.88 11.30 47.68
CA GLU A 530 11.17 10.85 49.05
C GLU A 530 10.24 9.71 49.49
N ALA A 531 9.00 9.69 49.00
CA ALA A 531 8.06 8.57 49.15
C ALA A 531 8.39 7.38 48.22
N GLN A 532 9.56 7.40 47.57
CA GLN A 532 10.09 6.37 46.67
C GLN A 532 9.36 6.25 45.33
N ASN A 533 8.58 7.24 44.91
CA ASN A 533 7.94 7.21 43.60
C ASN A 533 9.00 7.27 42.47
N PRO A 534 9.17 6.23 41.64
CA PRO A 534 10.24 6.18 40.65
C PRO A 534 10.06 7.21 39.52
N TRP A 535 8.82 7.57 39.18
CA TRP A 535 8.50 8.57 38.15
C TRP A 535 8.86 9.98 38.62
N ALA A 536 8.60 10.28 39.89
CA ALA A 536 9.01 11.54 40.50
C ALA A 536 10.53 11.64 40.63
N GLN A 537 11.20 10.57 41.08
CA GLN A 537 12.67 10.50 41.12
C GLN A 537 13.29 10.77 39.73
N TYR A 538 12.77 10.10 38.69
CA TYR A 538 13.20 10.33 37.32
C TYR A 538 13.02 11.79 36.87
N LEU A 539 11.83 12.35 37.07
CA LEU A 539 11.53 13.72 36.62
C LEU A 539 12.34 14.76 37.41
N LEU A 540 12.53 14.54 38.71
CA LEU A 540 13.37 15.37 39.56
C LEU A 540 14.84 15.34 39.12
N GLY A 541 15.35 14.17 38.71
CA GLY A 541 16.65 14.04 38.08
C GLY A 541 16.80 14.91 36.83
N LYS A 542 15.76 14.99 35.98
CA LYS A 542 15.75 15.90 34.82
C LYS A 542 15.80 17.36 35.26
N LEU A 543 15.01 17.76 36.26
CA LEU A 543 15.00 19.14 36.77
C LEU A 543 16.37 19.57 37.29
N TYR A 544 17.06 18.70 38.05
CA TYR A 544 18.42 18.96 38.53
C TYR A 544 19.45 19.04 37.40
N LEU A 545 19.32 18.25 36.31
CA LEU A 545 20.19 18.41 35.14
C LEU A 545 19.99 19.74 34.41
N MET A 546 18.76 20.26 34.39
CA MET A 546 18.41 21.49 33.67
C MET A 546 18.55 22.75 34.53
N GLY A 547 18.52 22.64 35.85
CA GLY A 547 18.39 23.77 36.76
C GLY A 547 17.03 24.47 36.65
N GLU A 548 15.96 23.73 36.28
CA GLU A 548 14.60 24.28 36.19
C GLU A 548 13.87 24.03 37.52
N GLY A 549 13.60 25.10 38.27
CA GLY A 549 12.94 25.00 39.58
C GLY A 549 13.87 24.68 40.75
N VAL A 550 15.10 24.24 40.46
CA VAL A 550 16.16 23.86 41.40
C VAL A 550 17.52 24.36 40.92
N GLU A 551 18.51 24.44 41.80
CA GLU A 551 19.89 24.68 41.38
C GLU A 551 20.41 23.47 40.58
N GLN A 552 21.11 23.74 39.47
CA GLN A 552 21.63 22.70 38.61
C GLN A 552 22.69 21.88 39.36
N ASP A 553 22.46 20.57 39.51
CA ASP A 553 23.38 19.67 40.21
C ASP A 553 23.37 18.28 39.55
N GLN A 554 24.49 17.93 38.92
CA GLN A 554 24.63 16.67 38.19
C GLN A 554 24.75 15.46 39.12
N GLU A 555 25.33 15.62 40.31
CA GLU A 555 25.49 14.52 41.27
C GLU A 555 24.15 14.17 41.89
N VAL A 556 23.35 15.19 42.24
CA VAL A 556 21.98 14.98 42.74
C VAL A 556 21.09 14.37 41.66
N ALA A 557 21.21 14.83 40.42
CA ALA A 557 20.49 14.21 39.31
C ALA A 557 20.85 12.73 39.13
N TYR A 558 22.14 12.39 39.17
CA TYR A 558 22.61 11.00 39.09
C TYR A 558 22.02 10.14 40.20
N GLY A 559 22.02 10.66 41.44
CA GLY A 559 21.44 9.96 42.60
C GLY A 559 19.95 9.62 42.40
N TRP A 560 19.16 10.57 41.89
CA TRP A 560 17.74 10.33 41.60
C TRP A 560 17.52 9.36 40.44
N PHE A 561 18.30 9.46 39.36
CA PHE A 561 18.23 8.48 38.28
C PHE A 561 18.62 7.08 38.74
N GLN A 562 19.65 6.95 39.58
CA GLN A 562 20.04 5.68 40.16
C GLN A 562 18.92 5.08 41.03
N ALA A 563 18.28 5.90 41.87
CA ALA A 563 17.16 5.46 42.72
C ALA A 563 15.99 4.93 41.89
N ALA A 564 15.57 5.66 40.85
CA ALA A 564 14.49 5.23 39.96
C ALA A 564 14.87 3.99 39.15
N ALA A 565 16.12 3.91 38.67
CA ALA A 565 16.62 2.76 37.92
C ALA A 565 16.67 1.47 38.75
N MET A 566 16.99 1.57 40.06
CA MET A 566 16.93 0.42 40.98
C MET A 566 15.52 -0.15 41.15
N GLN A 567 14.50 0.65 40.85
CA GLN A 567 13.08 0.25 40.85
C GLN A 567 12.60 -0.20 39.46
N GLY A 568 13.48 -0.28 38.46
CA GLY A 568 13.17 -0.75 37.10
C GLY A 568 12.77 0.33 36.11
N HIS A 569 12.88 1.63 36.46
CA HIS A 569 12.53 2.72 35.55
C HIS A 569 13.50 2.81 34.36
N THR A 570 13.04 2.47 33.15
CA THR A 570 13.89 2.32 31.95
C THR A 570 14.60 3.61 31.55
N TYR A 571 13.89 4.74 31.49
CA TYR A 571 14.52 6.02 31.14
C TYR A 571 15.51 6.51 32.20
N ALA A 572 15.24 6.31 33.48
CA ALA A 572 16.20 6.65 34.53
C ALA A 572 17.50 5.85 34.39
N GLN A 573 17.42 4.54 34.08
CA GLN A 573 18.59 3.73 33.79
C GLN A 573 19.36 4.28 32.57
N PHE A 574 18.68 4.67 31.50
CA PHE A 574 19.30 5.30 30.33
C PHE A 574 20.06 6.58 30.69
N PHE A 575 19.45 7.50 31.46
CA PHE A 575 20.11 8.73 31.88
C PHE A 575 21.33 8.45 32.75
N LYS A 576 21.20 7.52 33.70
CA LYS A 576 22.30 7.08 34.57
C LYS A 576 23.49 6.58 33.75
N GLU A 577 23.24 5.65 32.83
CA GLU A 577 24.28 5.07 31.96
C GLU A 577 24.94 6.12 31.07
N ARG A 578 24.17 7.08 30.55
CA ARG A 578 24.70 8.16 29.70
C ARG A 578 25.59 9.13 30.50
N MET A 579 25.25 9.40 31.75
CA MET A 579 26.07 10.21 32.66
C MET A 579 27.37 9.51 33.06
N GLU A 580 27.37 8.18 33.15
CA GLU A 580 28.59 7.39 33.42
C GLU A 580 29.58 7.43 32.25
N GLN A 581 29.10 7.66 31.02
CA GLN A 581 29.93 7.74 29.82
C GLN A 581 30.55 9.12 29.58
N GLY A 582 30.07 10.17 30.25
CA GLY A 582 30.58 11.52 30.11
C GLY A 582 29.64 12.60 30.64
N PRO A 583 30.03 13.89 30.52
CA PRO A 583 29.19 15.00 30.98
C PRO A 583 27.84 14.99 30.25
N PRO A 584 26.71 15.00 30.97
CA PRO A 584 25.39 14.95 30.34
C PRO A 584 25.09 16.24 29.59
N GLY A 585 24.45 16.10 28.43
CA GLY A 585 23.75 17.21 27.78
C GLY A 585 22.38 17.47 28.44
N PRO A 586 21.62 18.46 27.93
CA PRO A 586 20.23 18.67 28.35
C PRO A 586 19.38 17.40 28.11
N PRO A 587 18.41 17.09 29.00
CA PRO A 587 17.54 15.92 28.84
C PRO A 587 16.82 15.84 27.50
N SER A 588 16.34 16.98 26.99
CA SER A 588 15.69 17.07 25.67
C SER A 588 16.60 16.62 24.53
N LEU A 589 17.91 16.92 24.60
CA LEU A 589 18.88 16.47 23.61
C LEU A 589 19.15 14.97 23.76
N MET A 590 19.36 14.50 24.99
CA MET A 590 19.64 13.08 25.27
C MET A 590 18.51 12.16 24.83
N LEU A 591 17.25 12.63 24.90
CA LEU A 591 16.08 11.87 24.45
C LEU A 591 15.69 12.11 23.00
N SER A 592 16.30 13.07 22.29
CA SER A 592 15.87 13.46 20.95
C SER A 592 15.86 12.31 19.94
N ALA A 593 16.85 11.41 19.98
CA ALA A 593 16.87 10.21 19.14
C ALA A 593 15.79 9.20 19.52
N THR A 594 15.54 9.03 20.82
CA THR A 594 14.47 8.16 21.34
C THR A 594 13.08 8.67 20.94
N GLN A 595 12.81 9.96 21.13
CA GLN A 595 11.53 10.57 20.77
C GLN A 595 11.33 10.58 19.25
N LEU A 596 12.38 10.84 18.47
CA LEU A 596 12.31 10.73 17.02
C LEU A 596 12.02 9.29 16.57
N LEU A 597 12.63 8.28 17.19
CA LEU A 597 12.36 6.87 16.91
C LEU A 597 10.90 6.51 17.22
N HIS A 598 10.37 6.99 18.34
CA HIS A 598 8.96 6.82 18.69
C HIS A 598 8.03 7.50 17.68
N HIS A 599 8.31 8.74 17.27
CA HIS A 599 7.57 9.38 16.19
C HIS A 599 7.60 8.58 14.89
N MET A 600 8.76 8.03 14.52
CA MET A 600 8.90 7.16 13.35
C MET A 600 8.05 5.89 13.49
N GLY A 601 8.06 5.24 14.66
CA GLY A 601 7.19 4.08 14.94
C GLY A 601 5.71 4.40 14.73
N ASN A 602 5.22 5.51 15.27
CA ASN A 602 3.84 5.95 15.05
C ASN A 602 3.55 6.21 13.56
N ILE A 603 4.44 6.91 12.85
CA ILE A 603 4.27 7.21 11.43
C ILE A 603 4.28 5.93 10.57
N PHE A 604 5.15 4.96 10.88
CA PHE A 604 5.15 3.67 10.19
C PHE A 604 3.86 2.90 10.44
N ARG A 605 3.37 2.86 11.69
CA ARG A 605 2.07 2.26 12.05
C ARG A 605 0.93 2.88 11.26
N ASP A 606 0.90 4.20 11.14
CA ASP A 606 -0.17 4.92 10.44
C ASP A 606 -0.08 4.78 8.91
N ASN A 607 1.08 4.40 8.38
CA ASN A 607 1.32 4.12 6.94
C ASN A 607 1.35 2.62 6.61
N VAL A 608 0.84 1.79 7.53
CA VAL A 608 0.66 0.36 7.27
C VAL A 608 -0.40 0.16 6.17
N PRO A 609 -0.14 -0.69 5.17
CA PRO A 609 -1.11 -1.01 4.12
C PRO A 609 -2.47 -1.49 4.68
N GLU A 610 -3.56 -0.98 4.13
CA GLU A 610 -4.93 -1.37 4.54
C GLU A 610 -5.30 -2.78 4.07
N ASP A 611 -6.14 -3.47 4.83
CA ASP A 611 -6.73 -4.75 4.44
C ASP A 611 -7.81 -4.53 3.36
N SER A 612 -7.68 -5.25 2.25
CA SER A 612 -8.61 -5.26 1.10
C SER A 612 -10.05 -5.68 1.45
N THR A 613 -10.29 -6.14 2.67
CA THR A 613 -11.58 -6.64 3.17
C THR A 613 -12.49 -5.55 3.73
N SER A 614 -11.99 -4.32 3.97
CA SER A 614 -12.75 -3.26 4.67
C SER A 614 -13.46 -2.24 3.76
N THR A 615 -13.27 -2.27 2.44
CA THR A 615 -14.06 -1.46 1.50
C THR A 615 -14.30 -2.24 0.21
N GLY A 616 -15.56 -2.29 -0.23
CA GLY A 616 -16.00 -3.07 -1.37
C GLY A 616 -15.14 -2.82 -2.62
N LEU A 617 -14.88 -3.90 -3.38
CA LEU A 617 -14.27 -3.95 -4.71
C LEU A 617 -13.82 -2.58 -5.22
N HIS A 618 -12.56 -2.21 -4.94
CA HIS A 618 -11.99 -0.96 -5.42
C HIS A 618 -11.88 -1.02 -6.96
N ILE A 619 -12.90 -0.50 -7.64
CA ILE A 619 -12.90 -0.31 -9.08
C ILE A 619 -12.08 0.96 -9.34
N ASP A 620 -10.95 0.85 -10.04
CA ASP A 620 -10.15 1.99 -10.50
C ASP A 620 -11.07 3.07 -11.12
N HIS A 621 -10.87 4.33 -10.75
CA HIS A 621 -11.63 5.50 -11.20
C HIS A 621 -11.87 5.50 -12.72
N LYS A 622 -10.89 5.08 -13.53
CA LYS A 622 -11.05 5.00 -15.00
C LYS A 622 -12.05 3.93 -15.43
N ARG A 623 -12.09 2.81 -14.70
CA ARG A 623 -13.00 1.70 -14.94
C ARG A 623 -14.41 2.01 -14.43
N LEU A 624 -14.52 2.76 -13.33
CA LEU A 624 -15.78 3.28 -12.81
C LEU A 624 -16.42 4.25 -13.81
N GLN A 625 -15.62 5.17 -14.36
CA GLN A 625 -16.05 6.12 -15.38
C GLN A 625 -16.50 5.42 -16.67
N ALA A 626 -15.77 4.41 -17.14
CA ALA A 626 -16.16 3.62 -18.31
C ALA A 626 -17.44 2.79 -18.09
N LEU A 627 -17.67 2.29 -16.86
CA LEU A 627 -18.90 1.60 -16.49
C LEU A 627 -20.10 2.55 -16.42
N GLN A 628 -19.89 3.77 -15.92
CA GLN A 628 -20.89 4.81 -15.84
C GLN A 628 -21.26 5.33 -17.25
N GLU A 629 -20.27 5.54 -18.11
CA GLU A 629 -20.47 5.86 -19.53
C GLU A 629 -21.23 4.76 -20.28
N LYS A 630 -20.91 3.48 -20.03
CA LYS A 630 -21.67 2.35 -20.59
C LYS A 630 -23.11 2.27 -20.08
N ARG A 631 -23.35 2.55 -18.80
CA ARG A 631 -24.71 2.59 -18.22
C ARG A 631 -25.54 3.73 -18.82
N ILE A 632 -24.95 4.90 -18.97
CA ILE A 632 -25.57 6.05 -19.62
C ILE A 632 -25.87 5.74 -21.10
N ALA A 633 -24.95 5.09 -21.81
CA ALA A 633 -25.16 4.66 -23.19
C ALA A 633 -26.27 3.58 -23.33
N LEU A 634 -26.56 2.83 -22.28
CA LEU A 634 -27.66 1.86 -22.20
C LEU A 634 -28.97 2.48 -21.67
N GLY A 635 -29.01 3.80 -21.44
CA GLY A 635 -30.21 4.54 -21.06
C GLY A 635 -30.46 4.72 -19.56
N HIS A 636 -29.50 4.34 -18.70
CA HIS A 636 -29.57 4.59 -17.25
C HIS A 636 -29.17 6.03 -16.92
N ARG A 637 -29.77 6.60 -15.86
CA ARG A 637 -29.41 7.95 -15.40
C ARG A 637 -28.03 7.94 -14.70
N PRO A 638 -27.28 9.06 -14.71
CA PRO A 638 -25.93 9.14 -14.12
C PRO A 638 -25.84 8.73 -12.64
N ASP A 639 -26.97 8.81 -11.96
CA ASP A 639 -27.26 8.68 -10.52
C ASP A 639 -28.15 7.46 -10.21
N ASP A 640 -28.30 6.53 -11.17
CA ASP A 640 -29.07 5.30 -10.99
C ASP A 640 -28.30 4.31 -10.09
N HIS A 641 -28.57 4.38 -8.78
CA HIS A 641 -28.04 3.44 -7.79
C HIS A 641 -28.94 2.21 -7.70
N VAL A 642 -28.35 1.02 -7.87
CA VAL A 642 -29.04 -0.22 -7.50
C VAL A 642 -29.09 -0.25 -5.97
N GLU A 643 -30.29 -0.14 -5.39
CA GLU A 643 -30.49 -0.40 -3.95
C GLU A 643 -29.94 -1.80 -3.63
N GLN A 644 -28.82 -1.84 -2.93
CA GLN A 644 -28.33 -3.06 -2.30
C GLN A 644 -29.18 -3.32 -1.06
N THR A 645 -30.27 -4.07 -1.23
CA THR A 645 -30.93 -4.73 -0.09
C THR A 645 -29.99 -5.79 0.46
N MET A 646 -29.15 -5.43 1.43
CA MET A 646 -28.59 -6.36 2.40
C MET A 646 -29.33 -6.19 3.72
N GLY A 647 -30.05 -7.24 4.15
CA GLY A 647 -30.60 -7.36 5.50
C GLY A 647 -31.78 -6.44 5.80
N GLY A 648 -32.99 -6.97 5.75
CA GLY A 648 -34.21 -6.22 6.04
C GLY A 648 -34.20 -5.56 7.41
N MET A 649 -34.24 -4.23 7.43
CA MET A 649 -34.94 -3.41 8.42
C MET A 649 -35.21 -2.05 7.79
N THR A 650 -36.48 -1.77 7.52
CA THR A 650 -36.98 -0.43 7.23
C THR A 650 -37.51 0.16 8.53
N MET A 651 -36.91 1.25 9.01
CA MET A 651 -37.52 2.15 9.99
C MET A 651 -37.79 3.48 9.31
N ARG A 652 -38.99 4.01 9.55
CA ARG A 652 -39.57 5.21 8.94
C ARG A 652 -38.84 6.49 9.31
#